data_AF-A0A358EF91-F1
#
_entry.id   AF-A0A358EF91-F1
#
_cell.length_a   1.000
_cell.length_b   1.000
_cell.length_c   1.000
_cell.angle_alpha   90.00
_cell.angle_beta   90.00
_cell.angle_gamma   90.00
#
_symmetry.space_group_name_H-M   'P 1'
#
loop_
_entity.id
_entity.type
_entity.pdbx_description
1 polymer ?
#
loop_
_entity_poly.entity_id
_entity_poly.type
_entity_poly.pdbx_seq_one_letter_code
_entity_poly.pdbx_strand_id
1 'polypeptide(L)'
;RTLFQVPRPDAPGGDHHDMWIDPTNPDRMIVAHDQGLSISINRGKTWFRQRLTNAQMYHVTVDNAVPYNVLGNKQDEPTYRGPSNSRIMGQRGITGIPRGMWHHVGGGESGWATPDPTDPNIVWSSASGSGMVGGIVVRYEEDRRQYRHVEVWPEQSRGAARDVRFRFVWDAPIHISPHDNETVYVGSQHVHRTRNGGQSWEVISPDLTWDDESRQMLSGGLTGDNIGVEYAGTVFGITESPIEAGMIWAGTNDGKLHLTRDGGGTWTEVTENMQGLPEWGAVRSIAASRYDVCTAYVAVDGHQVNVRDPHVFRTRDCGESFDRIVDGITPSMLSYTKSIAEDPKRQGLLYVGTENAIYVSFNDGDDWQTLQNNLPHAPVSGIVVQEHFNDLVIGTYWRGFWILDDLAPIQQMTEEVMRSSSHLFELRDTYRFRPITPPSVPYSDPTEGQDPEYGASINYWLGEPSASSPTIEIFDEMGRVVRTLQGTNHTGVNRIHWDLADESNGPIQLFTSPMYAEHMMVGEEGRPAPGGRQIAILMPPGNYTVRLIVDDETHEQPLTVIKDPHSAGSEADITAQVAFLKGVREDVVRAGEAVHRVEAMRVQLATVKRFTDDPAVVESIEGVEDKLVEMQMEMVDLRLTGQGQDGVRFGAPLLQKLGYVSGGISVADFPPTNQEGEVKVLLNGMLNEYIERLDEYVSDEVNELNQMLRARGLVIISDSPDR
;
A
#
# COMPACT_ATOMS: atom_id res chain seq x y z
N ARG A 1 -11.77 41.25 36.50
CA ARG A 1 -11.44 40.67 35.18
C ARG A 1 -12.42 39.54 34.96
N THR A 2 -13.33 39.68 34.00
CA THR A 2 -14.32 38.66 33.68
C THR A 2 -13.64 37.62 32.80
N LEU A 3 -13.49 36.40 33.29
CA LEU A 3 -13.16 35.26 32.44
C LEU A 3 -14.42 34.96 31.64
N PHE A 4 -14.34 35.01 30.31
CA PHE A 4 -15.40 34.57 29.42
C PHE A 4 -15.04 33.17 28.95
N GLN A 5 -15.94 32.21 29.16
CA GLN A 5 -15.78 30.87 28.63
C GLN A 5 -16.15 30.89 27.15
N VAL A 6 -15.20 30.53 26.29
CA VAL A 6 -15.45 30.36 24.86
C VAL A 6 -16.31 29.09 24.68
N PRO A 7 -17.41 29.14 23.92
CA PRO A 7 -18.17 27.94 23.60
C PRO A 7 -17.28 26.89 22.91
N ARG A 8 -17.47 25.61 23.20
CA ARG A 8 -16.66 24.52 22.62
C ARG A 8 -16.53 24.57 21.08
N PRO A 9 -17.57 24.93 20.29
CA PRO A 9 -17.42 25.06 18.84
C PRO A 9 -16.38 26.11 18.41
N ASP A 10 -16.25 27.18 19.20
CA ASP A 10 -15.38 28.33 18.92
C ASP A 10 -13.99 28.17 19.59
N ALA A 11 -13.83 27.14 20.43
CA ALA A 11 -12.55 26.81 21.04
C ALA A 11 -11.59 26.18 20.01
N PRO A 12 -10.26 26.32 20.21
CA PRO A 12 -9.27 25.68 19.34
C PRO A 12 -9.49 24.15 19.29
N GLY A 13 -9.72 23.51 20.43
CA GLY A 13 -10.09 22.10 20.52
C GLY A 13 -10.61 21.73 21.90
N GLY A 14 -10.42 20.47 22.29
CA GLY A 14 -10.50 19.99 23.67
C GLY A 14 -9.18 19.29 24.02
N ASP A 15 -8.90 19.13 25.31
CA ASP A 15 -7.65 18.55 25.81
C ASP A 15 -6.39 19.23 25.25
N HIS A 16 -6.10 20.42 25.76
CA HIS A 16 -5.03 21.26 25.24
C HIS A 16 -3.73 20.98 25.99
N HIS A 17 -2.68 20.60 25.26
CA HIS A 17 -1.38 20.23 25.84
C HIS A 17 -0.34 21.33 25.71
N ASP A 18 -0.46 22.20 24.69
CA ASP A 18 0.48 23.30 24.47
C ASP A 18 -0.18 24.49 23.76
N MET A 19 0.41 25.68 23.93
CA MET A 19 -0.01 26.90 23.26
C MET A 19 1.19 27.79 22.94
N TRP A 20 1.25 28.27 21.71
CA TRP A 20 2.22 29.26 21.26
C TRP A 20 1.52 30.52 20.76
N ILE A 21 2.08 31.68 21.08
CA ILE A 21 1.63 32.99 20.61
C ILE A 21 2.83 33.69 19.97
N ASP A 22 2.66 34.20 18.74
CA ASP A 22 3.74 34.89 18.04
C ASP A 22 4.18 36.13 18.85
N PRO A 23 5.47 36.22 19.28
CA PRO A 23 5.95 37.31 20.12
C PRO A 23 5.94 38.66 19.40
N THR A 24 5.83 38.67 18.07
CA THR A 24 5.78 39.88 17.24
C THR A 24 4.36 40.25 16.82
N ASN A 25 3.42 39.32 16.89
CA ASN A 25 2.02 39.55 16.50
C ASN A 25 1.04 38.67 17.30
N PRO A 26 0.40 39.20 18.36
CA PRO A 26 -0.48 38.42 19.22
C PRO A 26 -1.79 37.95 18.55
N ASP A 27 -2.06 38.37 17.32
CA ASP A 27 -3.18 37.81 16.55
C ASP A 27 -2.90 36.38 16.07
N ARG A 28 -1.62 36.00 15.98
CA ARG A 28 -1.17 34.67 15.55
C ARG A 28 -0.96 33.77 16.76
N MET A 29 -1.72 32.69 16.82
CA MET A 29 -1.70 31.74 17.92
C MET A 29 -1.80 30.32 17.38
N ILE A 30 -1.13 29.38 18.05
CA ILE A 30 -1.25 27.94 17.80
C ILE A 30 -1.61 27.28 19.12
N VAL A 31 -2.58 26.37 19.10
CA VAL A 31 -2.92 25.51 20.23
C VAL A 31 -2.81 24.07 19.76
N ALA A 32 -2.02 23.27 20.49
CA ALA A 32 -1.91 21.84 20.27
C ALA A 32 -2.86 21.11 21.22
N HIS A 33 -3.51 20.07 20.70
CA HIS A 33 -4.48 19.27 21.40
C HIS A 33 -4.53 17.86 20.82
N ASP A 34 -5.22 16.91 21.45
CA ASP A 34 -5.31 15.51 21.01
C ASP A 34 -5.60 15.34 19.51
N GLN A 35 -6.52 16.16 19.01
CA GLN A 35 -6.98 16.12 17.62
C GLN A 35 -6.03 16.79 16.59
N GLY A 36 -4.85 17.27 17.01
CA GLY A 36 -3.86 17.92 16.16
C GLY A 36 -3.56 19.35 16.60
N LEU A 37 -3.60 20.30 15.65
CA LEU A 37 -3.26 21.69 15.92
C LEU A 37 -4.29 22.67 15.37
N SER A 38 -4.50 23.75 16.11
CA SER A 38 -5.41 24.82 15.77
C SER A 38 -4.66 26.14 15.65
N ILE A 39 -4.77 26.77 14.48
CA ILE A 39 -4.07 28.02 14.16
C ILE A 39 -5.08 29.17 14.08
N SER A 40 -4.83 30.24 14.83
CA SER A 40 -5.54 31.50 14.70
C SER A 40 -4.63 32.54 14.08
N ILE A 41 -5.19 33.41 13.24
CA ILE A 41 -4.55 34.64 12.74
C ILE A 41 -5.30 35.91 13.14
N ASN A 42 -6.26 35.79 14.07
CA ASN A 42 -7.13 36.89 14.51
C ASN A 42 -7.42 36.86 16.02
N ARG A 43 -6.43 36.42 16.81
CA ARG A 43 -6.44 36.42 18.27
C ARG A 43 -7.51 35.51 18.90
N GLY A 44 -7.64 34.31 18.34
CA GLY A 44 -8.52 33.25 18.83
C GLY A 44 -10.00 33.48 18.54
N LYS A 45 -10.35 34.42 17.63
CA LYS A 45 -11.74 34.60 17.18
C LYS A 45 -12.18 33.47 16.25
N THR A 46 -11.27 32.95 15.45
CA THR A 46 -11.49 31.77 14.59
C THR A 46 -10.22 30.92 14.53
N TRP A 47 -10.40 29.61 14.35
CA TRP A 47 -9.31 28.65 14.29
C TRP A 47 -9.38 27.84 13.00
N PHE A 48 -8.25 27.75 12.30
CA PHE A 48 -8.02 26.75 11.25
C PHE A 48 -7.47 25.49 11.92
N ARG A 49 -8.22 24.39 11.86
CA ARG A 49 -7.82 23.10 12.42
C ARG A 49 -7.07 22.29 11.37
N GLN A 50 -5.79 22.04 11.62
CA GLN A 50 -4.97 21.20 10.76
C GLN A 50 -4.86 19.80 11.38
N ARG A 51 -5.16 18.79 10.56
CA ARG A 51 -4.86 17.39 10.89
C ARG A 51 -3.42 17.09 10.49
N LEU A 52 -2.68 16.45 11.39
CA LEU A 52 -1.33 15.96 11.10
C LEU A 52 -1.42 14.49 10.67
N THR A 53 -0.36 13.98 10.04
CA THR A 53 -0.22 12.55 9.68
C THR A 53 0.17 11.67 10.88
N ASN A 54 -0.10 12.14 12.10
CA ASN A 54 0.14 11.39 13.31
C ASN A 54 -1.09 10.55 13.68
N ALA A 55 -0.91 9.24 13.72
CA ALA A 55 -1.95 8.34 14.17
C ALA A 55 -1.35 7.36 15.17
N GLN A 56 -1.96 7.31 16.36
CA GLN A 56 -1.62 6.35 17.40
C GLN A 56 -2.63 5.22 17.34
N MET A 57 -2.21 4.09 16.75
CA MET A 57 -3.04 2.90 16.57
C MET A 57 -2.83 1.95 17.74
N TYR A 58 -3.88 1.59 18.47
CA TYR A 58 -3.78 0.66 19.60
C TYR A 58 -3.54 -0.78 19.16
N HIS A 59 -4.26 -1.20 18.13
CA HIS A 59 -4.22 -2.53 17.56
C HIS A 59 -4.35 -2.42 16.04
N VAL A 60 -4.00 -3.51 15.35
CA VAL A 60 -4.21 -3.66 13.92
C VAL A 60 -4.78 -5.03 13.62
N THR A 61 -5.77 -5.08 12.74
CA THR A 61 -6.27 -6.29 12.10
C THR A 61 -6.47 -6.04 10.61
N VAL A 62 -6.72 -7.11 9.86
CA VAL A 62 -6.91 -7.07 8.41
C VAL A 62 -8.08 -7.97 8.02
N ASP A 63 -8.79 -7.58 6.95
CA ASP A 63 -9.83 -8.43 6.36
C ASP A 63 -9.30 -9.29 5.19
N ASN A 64 -10.18 -10.12 4.63
CA ASN A 64 -9.89 -10.97 3.48
C ASN A 64 -10.45 -10.41 2.16
N ALA A 65 -10.78 -9.12 2.11
CA ALA A 65 -11.19 -8.47 0.85
C ALA A 65 -9.99 -8.38 -0.12
N VAL A 66 -10.25 -8.07 -1.39
CA VAL A 66 -9.22 -7.97 -2.43
C VAL A 66 -9.35 -6.63 -3.15
N PRO A 67 -8.45 -5.65 -2.97
CA PRO A 67 -7.44 -5.61 -1.92
C PRO A 67 -8.10 -5.57 -0.53
N TYR A 68 -7.34 -6.01 0.46
CA TYR A 68 -7.80 -6.07 1.83
C TYR A 68 -7.87 -4.69 2.46
N ASN A 69 -8.47 -4.61 3.64
CA ASN A 69 -8.56 -3.40 4.43
C ASN A 69 -7.85 -3.59 5.75
N VAL A 70 -7.29 -2.50 6.27
CA VAL A 70 -6.64 -2.42 7.58
C VAL A 70 -7.62 -1.76 8.54
N LEU A 71 -7.74 -2.35 9.73
CA LEU A 71 -8.66 -1.89 10.77
C LEU A 71 -7.92 -1.69 12.09
N GLY A 72 -8.37 -0.70 12.87
CA GLY A 72 -7.86 -0.48 14.22
C GLY A 72 -8.39 0.79 14.85
N ASN A 73 -8.08 0.94 16.13
CA ASN A 73 -8.57 2.04 16.96
C ASN A 73 -7.50 3.11 17.08
N LYS A 74 -7.88 4.36 16.80
CA LYS A 74 -6.97 5.51 16.82
C LYS A 74 -7.25 6.35 18.06
N GLN A 75 -6.21 6.66 18.83
CA GLN A 75 -6.34 7.52 20.01
C GLN A 75 -7.07 8.85 19.72
N ASP A 76 -8.01 9.21 20.61
CA ASP A 76 -8.87 10.41 20.58
C ASP A 76 -9.75 10.58 19.32
N GLU A 77 -9.89 9.49 18.57
CA GLU A 77 -10.70 9.36 17.36
C GLU A 77 -11.41 8.01 17.37
N PRO A 78 -12.44 7.78 16.54
CA PRO A 78 -13.13 6.50 16.57
C PRO A 78 -12.30 5.40 15.86
N THR A 79 -12.77 4.16 15.89
CA THR A 79 -12.23 3.06 15.09
C THR A 79 -12.16 3.42 13.60
N TYR A 80 -11.17 2.92 12.87
CA TYR A 80 -11.04 3.14 11.44
C TYR A 80 -10.93 1.83 10.66
N ARG A 81 -11.50 1.85 9.45
CA ARG A 81 -11.27 0.90 8.36
C ARG A 81 -10.85 1.69 7.13
N GLY A 82 -9.83 1.22 6.43
CA GLY A 82 -9.38 1.78 5.15
C GLY A 82 -8.61 0.76 4.32
N PRO A 83 -8.46 0.99 3.00
CA PRO A 83 -7.87 0.01 2.10
C PRO A 83 -6.35 -0.08 2.26
N SER A 84 -5.75 -1.25 1.97
CA SER A 84 -4.30 -1.38 1.76
C SER A 84 -3.84 -0.83 0.41
N ASN A 85 -4.76 -0.78 -0.55
CA ASN A 85 -4.53 -0.24 -1.89
C ASN A 85 -5.80 0.48 -2.36
N SER A 86 -5.70 1.78 -2.62
CA SER A 86 -6.82 2.65 -3.01
C SER A 86 -7.41 2.30 -4.36
N ARG A 87 -6.61 1.67 -5.24
CA ARG A 87 -6.88 1.44 -6.67
C ARG A 87 -7.19 2.73 -7.44
N ILE A 88 -6.91 3.90 -6.90
CA ILE A 88 -7.03 5.17 -7.64
C ILE A 88 -5.76 5.32 -8.46
N MET A 89 -5.89 5.46 -9.78
CA MET A 89 -4.75 5.74 -10.65
C MET A 89 -4.99 7.00 -11.48
N GLY A 90 -4.03 7.93 -11.43
CA GLY A 90 -3.85 8.93 -12.48
C GLY A 90 -4.87 10.08 -12.54
N GLN A 91 -5.52 10.46 -11.44
CA GLN A 91 -6.46 11.60 -11.45
C GLN A 91 -5.90 12.84 -10.73
N ARG A 92 -5.57 13.90 -11.51
CA ARG A 92 -5.38 15.30 -11.08
C ARG A 92 -4.80 15.52 -9.67
N GLY A 93 -3.67 14.90 -9.34
CA GLY A 93 -2.98 15.14 -8.07
C GLY A 93 -3.55 14.40 -6.85
N ILE A 94 -4.32 13.32 -7.06
CA ILE A 94 -4.61 12.29 -6.06
C ILE A 94 -3.79 11.06 -6.45
N THR A 95 -2.79 10.73 -5.63
CA THR A 95 -1.76 9.72 -5.95
C THR A 95 -1.54 8.68 -4.86
N GLY A 96 -2.41 8.66 -3.85
CA GLY A 96 -2.34 7.69 -2.76
C GLY A 96 -3.72 7.43 -2.13
N ILE A 97 -3.72 6.92 -0.91
CA ILE A 97 -4.92 6.53 -0.16
C ILE A 97 -5.55 7.78 0.47
N PRO A 98 -6.65 8.32 -0.08
CA PRO A 98 -7.21 9.58 0.41
C PRO A 98 -7.91 9.35 1.74
N ARG A 99 -7.86 10.34 2.64
CA ARG A 99 -8.57 10.30 3.93
C ARG A 99 -10.09 10.03 3.80
N GLY A 100 -10.69 10.37 2.65
CA GLY A 100 -12.09 10.11 2.36
C GLY A 100 -12.45 8.63 2.13
N MET A 101 -11.46 7.74 2.01
CA MET A 101 -11.67 6.28 1.95
C MET A 101 -11.72 5.63 3.34
N TRP A 102 -11.42 6.37 4.41
CA TRP A 102 -11.45 5.88 5.78
C TRP A 102 -12.81 6.17 6.42
N HIS A 103 -13.33 5.22 7.19
CA HIS A 103 -14.59 5.40 7.91
C HIS A 103 -14.65 4.61 9.22
N HIS A 104 -15.60 4.98 10.07
CA HIS A 104 -15.84 4.34 11.36
C HIS A 104 -16.61 3.02 11.23
N VAL A 105 -16.16 2.01 11.97
CA VAL A 105 -16.76 0.66 12.04
C VAL A 105 -17.33 0.34 13.42
N GLY A 106 -17.83 1.36 14.14
CA GLY A 106 -18.37 1.19 15.49
C GLY A 106 -17.26 1.01 16.55
N GLY A 107 -17.66 0.93 17.82
CA GLY A 107 -16.74 0.92 18.95
C GLY A 107 -16.35 2.34 19.33
N GLY A 108 -15.09 2.55 19.70
CA GLY A 108 -14.54 3.83 20.15
C GLY A 108 -13.04 3.95 19.89
N GLU A 109 -12.38 4.83 20.61
CA GLU A 109 -10.96 5.17 20.41
C GLU A 109 -9.96 4.11 20.86
N SER A 110 -10.42 3.23 21.73
CA SER A 110 -9.64 2.17 22.38
C SER A 110 -10.13 0.80 21.93
N GLY A 111 -9.41 -0.26 22.31
CA GLY A 111 -9.82 -1.63 22.01
C GLY A 111 -9.45 -2.10 20.62
N TRP A 112 -10.31 -2.95 20.06
CA TRP A 112 -10.03 -3.71 18.84
C TRP A 112 -11.08 -3.44 17.77
N ALA A 113 -10.71 -3.71 16.53
CA ALA A 113 -11.59 -3.72 15.38
C ALA A 113 -11.22 -4.95 14.57
N THR A 114 -12.01 -6.01 14.64
CA THR A 114 -11.66 -7.32 14.10
C THR A 114 -12.73 -7.75 13.10
N PRO A 115 -12.41 -7.83 11.80
CA PRO A 115 -13.33 -8.35 10.81
C PRO A 115 -13.57 -9.84 11.05
N ASP A 116 -14.78 -10.30 10.74
CA ASP A 116 -15.09 -11.72 10.71
C ASP A 116 -14.20 -12.40 9.64
N PRO A 117 -13.56 -13.53 9.98
CA PRO A 117 -12.59 -14.18 9.08
C PRO A 117 -13.23 -14.73 7.79
N THR A 118 -14.55 -14.95 7.79
CA THR A 118 -15.30 -15.53 6.67
C THR A 118 -16.19 -14.53 5.94
N ASP A 119 -16.62 -13.45 6.61
CA ASP A 119 -17.44 -12.39 6.02
C ASP A 119 -16.86 -10.99 6.33
N PRO A 120 -16.12 -10.37 5.39
CA PRO A 120 -15.54 -9.04 5.61
C PRO A 120 -16.59 -7.93 5.79
N ASN A 121 -17.88 -8.22 5.60
CA ASN A 121 -18.94 -7.26 5.91
C ASN A 121 -19.24 -7.16 7.40
N ILE A 122 -18.82 -8.13 8.21
CA ILE A 122 -19.05 -8.12 9.65
C ILE A 122 -17.77 -7.73 10.36
N VAL A 123 -17.85 -6.71 11.21
CA VAL A 123 -16.72 -6.26 12.03
C VAL A 123 -17.14 -6.22 13.48
N TRP A 124 -16.34 -6.81 14.35
CA TRP A 124 -16.48 -6.72 15.79
C TRP A 124 -15.54 -5.65 16.31
N SER A 125 -16.10 -4.63 16.96
CA SER A 125 -15.30 -3.54 17.52
C SER A 125 -15.54 -3.42 19.02
N SER A 126 -14.49 -3.16 19.78
CA SER A 126 -14.57 -2.88 21.22
C SER A 126 -14.09 -1.47 21.55
N ALA A 127 -14.38 -1.03 22.77
CA ALA A 127 -13.80 0.17 23.40
C ALA A 127 -14.16 0.22 24.89
N SER A 128 -13.43 1.03 25.66
CA SER A 128 -13.76 1.46 27.02
C SER A 128 -13.21 2.87 27.23
N GLY A 129 -13.93 3.77 27.92
CA GLY A 129 -13.39 5.10 28.22
C GLY A 129 -14.37 6.27 28.34
N SER A 130 -13.85 7.50 28.16
CA SER A 130 -14.63 8.73 28.30
C SER A 130 -15.63 8.91 27.15
N GLY A 131 -16.93 8.94 27.49
CA GLY A 131 -18.05 9.07 26.55
C GLY A 131 -18.79 7.74 26.35
N MET A 132 -18.03 6.65 26.40
CA MET A 132 -18.44 5.29 26.13
C MET A 132 -18.03 4.41 27.33
N VAL A 133 -18.76 4.62 28.43
CA VAL A 133 -18.45 4.13 29.77
C VAL A 133 -19.05 2.74 29.97
N GLY A 134 -18.24 1.71 29.74
CA GLY A 134 -18.60 0.29 29.81
C GLY A 134 -17.64 -0.52 28.92
N GLY A 135 -17.58 -1.84 29.08
CA GLY A 135 -16.84 -2.72 28.16
C GLY A 135 -17.58 -2.86 26.84
N ILE A 136 -17.43 -1.87 25.96
CA ILE A 136 -18.21 -1.80 24.72
C ILE A 136 -17.78 -2.92 23.80
N VAL A 137 -18.79 -3.58 23.25
CA VAL A 137 -18.67 -4.51 22.14
C VAL A 137 -19.78 -4.17 21.17
N VAL A 138 -19.42 -3.96 19.91
CA VAL A 138 -20.38 -3.74 18.83
C VAL A 138 -20.12 -4.71 17.69
N ARG A 139 -21.20 -5.04 17.00
CA ARG A 139 -21.17 -5.76 15.73
C ARG A 139 -21.61 -4.79 14.62
N TYR A 140 -20.70 -4.50 13.70
CA TYR A 140 -20.87 -3.58 12.57
C TYR A 140 -21.09 -4.36 11.27
N GLU A 141 -21.92 -3.80 10.40
CA GLU A 141 -22.27 -4.31 9.07
C GLU A 141 -21.83 -3.28 8.01
N GLU A 142 -20.79 -3.61 7.23
CA GLU A 142 -20.15 -2.74 6.24
C GLU A 142 -21.05 -2.38 5.06
N ASP A 143 -21.87 -3.33 4.60
CA ASP A 143 -22.82 -3.15 3.50
C ASP A 143 -23.91 -2.12 3.82
N ARG A 144 -24.30 -2.03 5.10
CA ARG A 144 -25.33 -1.10 5.62
C ARG A 144 -24.74 0.13 6.31
N ARG A 145 -23.45 0.11 6.66
CA ARG A 145 -22.76 1.13 7.47
C ARG A 145 -23.44 1.36 8.83
N GLN A 146 -23.88 0.28 9.48
CA GLN A 146 -24.56 0.33 10.79
C GLN A 146 -23.91 -0.63 11.78
N TYR A 147 -23.90 -0.27 13.07
CA TYR A 147 -23.54 -1.18 14.15
C TYR A 147 -24.66 -1.35 15.17
N ARG A 148 -24.63 -2.48 15.87
CA ARG A 148 -25.45 -2.79 17.03
C ARG A 148 -24.56 -2.94 18.28
N HIS A 149 -24.98 -2.33 19.39
CA HIS A 149 -24.38 -2.59 20.70
C HIS A 149 -24.74 -4.00 21.17
N VAL A 150 -23.72 -4.77 21.51
CA VAL A 150 -23.82 -6.17 21.95
C VAL A 150 -22.91 -6.42 23.16
N GLU A 151 -22.81 -5.41 24.03
CA GLU A 151 -21.95 -5.40 25.21
C GLU A 151 -22.23 -6.59 26.13
N VAL A 152 -21.18 -7.12 26.76
CA VAL A 152 -21.30 -8.22 27.74
C VAL A 152 -22.24 -7.83 28.88
N TRP A 153 -22.10 -6.60 29.36
CA TRP A 153 -22.89 -6.06 30.46
C TRP A 153 -23.03 -4.54 30.29
N PRO A 154 -24.17 -4.05 29.77
CA PRO A 154 -24.37 -2.64 29.45
C PRO A 154 -24.67 -1.81 30.72
N GLU A 155 -23.64 -1.63 31.55
CA GLU A 155 -23.66 -0.85 32.78
C GLU A 155 -22.54 0.20 32.77
N GLN A 156 -22.85 1.42 33.22
CA GLN A 156 -21.87 2.49 33.33
C GLN A 156 -20.81 2.18 34.39
N SER A 157 -19.55 2.07 33.97
CA SER A 157 -18.43 1.69 34.85
C SER A 157 -17.63 2.87 35.44
N ARG A 158 -18.26 4.02 35.72
CA ARG A 158 -17.53 5.13 36.37
C ARG A 158 -17.40 4.89 37.87
N GLY A 159 -16.21 5.14 38.41
CA GLY A 159 -15.90 4.96 39.82
C GLY A 159 -14.92 3.83 40.07
N ALA A 160 -14.76 3.47 41.35
CA ALA A 160 -13.80 2.48 41.78
C ALA A 160 -14.13 1.09 41.19
N ALA A 161 -13.11 0.32 40.81
CA ALA A 161 -13.28 -0.97 40.13
C ALA A 161 -14.06 -2.00 40.97
N ARG A 162 -14.00 -1.88 42.31
CA ARG A 162 -14.74 -2.75 43.24
C ARG A 162 -16.27 -2.54 43.20
N ASP A 163 -16.71 -1.38 42.70
CA ASP A 163 -18.12 -0.99 42.73
C ASP A 163 -18.86 -1.44 41.45
N VAL A 164 -18.16 -2.05 40.48
CA VAL A 164 -18.74 -2.54 39.21
C VAL A 164 -18.74 -4.07 39.15
N ARG A 165 -19.70 -4.65 38.42
CA ARG A 165 -19.80 -6.11 38.27
C ARG A 165 -18.65 -6.71 37.45
N PHE A 166 -18.31 -6.06 36.34
CA PHE A 166 -17.26 -6.51 35.43
C PHE A 166 -16.31 -5.35 35.14
N ARG A 167 -15.01 -5.63 35.25
CA ARG A 167 -13.92 -4.67 35.06
C ARG A 167 -13.40 -4.77 33.63
N PHE A 168 -13.66 -3.76 32.80
CA PHE A 168 -13.16 -3.67 31.42
C PHE A 168 -12.16 -2.53 31.30
N VAL A 169 -10.90 -2.87 31.03
CA VAL A 169 -9.80 -1.92 30.82
C VAL A 169 -9.91 -1.25 29.44
N TRP A 170 -9.11 -0.20 29.21
CA TRP A 170 -9.12 0.65 28.02
C TRP A 170 -9.26 -0.15 26.71
N ASP A 171 -8.38 -1.12 26.49
CA ASP A 171 -8.33 -1.95 25.30
C ASP A 171 -8.61 -3.43 25.59
N ALA A 172 -9.70 -3.67 26.33
CA ALA A 172 -10.16 -5.01 26.66
C ALA A 172 -10.18 -5.93 25.42
N PRO A 173 -9.61 -7.15 25.51
CA PRO A 173 -9.38 -7.98 24.35
C PRO A 173 -10.67 -8.56 23.79
N ILE A 174 -10.72 -8.67 22.46
CA ILE A 174 -11.72 -9.45 21.73
C ILE A 174 -10.99 -10.47 20.85
N HIS A 175 -11.53 -11.69 20.76
CA HIS A 175 -10.98 -12.74 19.92
C HIS A 175 -12.12 -13.49 19.24
N ILE A 176 -12.06 -13.62 17.92
CA ILE A 176 -12.98 -14.46 17.15
C ILE A 176 -12.33 -15.83 17.02
N SER A 177 -13.07 -16.89 17.34
CA SER A 177 -12.54 -18.26 17.24
C SER A 177 -12.08 -18.56 15.81
N PRO A 178 -10.88 -19.16 15.62
CA PRO A 178 -10.45 -19.63 14.31
C PRO A 178 -11.23 -20.88 13.83
N HIS A 179 -12.01 -21.51 14.71
CA HIS A 179 -12.76 -22.74 14.42
C HIS A 179 -14.25 -22.49 14.13
N ASP A 180 -14.80 -21.38 14.63
CA ASP A 180 -16.21 -21.03 14.53
C ASP A 180 -16.40 -19.51 14.62
N ASN A 181 -16.67 -18.84 13.50
CA ASN A 181 -16.78 -17.38 13.46
C ASN A 181 -17.99 -16.81 14.23
N GLU A 182 -18.95 -17.64 14.64
CA GLU A 182 -20.02 -17.22 15.55
C GLU A 182 -19.56 -17.17 17.01
N THR A 183 -18.47 -17.88 17.35
CA THR A 183 -17.86 -17.89 18.68
C THR A 183 -16.90 -16.70 18.85
N VAL A 184 -17.27 -15.77 19.72
CA VAL A 184 -16.45 -14.59 20.05
C VAL A 184 -16.20 -14.51 21.55
N TYR A 185 -14.94 -14.25 21.93
CA TYR A 185 -14.49 -14.09 23.30
C TYR A 185 -14.18 -12.64 23.64
N VAL A 186 -14.51 -12.20 24.86
CA VAL A 186 -14.22 -10.85 25.38
C VAL A 186 -13.66 -10.94 26.80
N GLY A 187 -12.67 -10.11 27.14
CA GLY A 187 -12.05 -10.07 28.47
C GLY A 187 -12.59 -8.97 29.38
N SER A 188 -13.04 -9.33 30.59
CA SER A 188 -13.12 -8.44 31.77
C SER A 188 -12.07 -8.91 32.79
N GLN A 189 -12.35 -8.99 34.10
CA GLN A 189 -11.64 -9.93 34.99
C GLN A 189 -11.91 -11.43 34.68
N HIS A 190 -12.89 -11.70 33.82
CA HIS A 190 -13.26 -13.03 33.32
C HIS A 190 -13.15 -13.10 31.80
N VAL A 191 -13.13 -14.32 31.26
CA VAL A 191 -13.38 -14.58 29.83
C VAL A 191 -14.88 -14.80 29.63
N HIS A 192 -15.46 -14.04 28.71
CA HIS A 192 -16.85 -14.13 28.27
C HIS A 192 -16.91 -14.72 26.88
N ARG A 193 -17.97 -15.47 26.57
CA ARG A 193 -18.20 -16.06 25.23
C ARG A 193 -19.61 -15.78 24.73
N THR A 194 -19.74 -15.40 23.46
CA THR A 194 -20.99 -15.45 22.72
C THR A 194 -20.91 -16.48 21.60
N ARG A 195 -22.07 -16.99 21.16
CA ARG A 195 -22.25 -17.87 19.99
C ARG A 195 -23.48 -17.48 19.15
N ASN A 196 -23.94 -16.24 19.31
CA ASN A 196 -25.19 -15.79 18.70
C ASN A 196 -25.14 -14.30 18.33
N GLY A 197 -23.98 -13.86 17.84
CA GLY A 197 -23.79 -12.47 17.42
C GLY A 197 -23.94 -11.46 18.56
N GLY A 198 -23.54 -11.86 19.78
CA GLY A 198 -23.51 -10.99 20.97
C GLY A 198 -24.89 -10.76 21.59
N GLN A 199 -25.90 -11.57 21.22
CA GLN A 199 -27.24 -11.48 21.81
C GLN A 199 -27.26 -11.96 23.27
N SER A 200 -26.38 -12.87 23.63
CA SER A 200 -26.11 -13.28 25.02
C SER A 200 -24.64 -13.66 25.20
N TRP A 201 -24.16 -13.53 26.44
CA TRP A 201 -22.79 -13.83 26.85
C TRP A 201 -22.78 -14.81 28.02
N GLU A 202 -21.90 -15.80 27.94
CA GLU A 202 -21.59 -16.77 29.00
C GLU A 202 -20.28 -16.40 29.66
N VAL A 203 -20.22 -16.39 30.99
CA VAL A 203 -18.96 -16.30 31.74
C VAL A 203 -18.34 -17.70 31.76
N ILE A 204 -17.16 -17.87 31.15
CA ILE A 204 -16.51 -19.18 30.98
C ILE A 204 -15.21 -19.31 31.78
N SER A 205 -14.95 -18.41 32.73
CA SER A 205 -13.78 -18.49 33.61
C SER A 205 -14.10 -18.01 35.02
N PRO A 206 -13.31 -18.41 36.05
CA PRO A 206 -13.26 -17.69 37.32
C PRO A 206 -12.64 -16.29 37.10
N ASP A 207 -12.48 -15.50 38.17
CA ASP A 207 -11.63 -14.31 38.11
C ASP A 207 -10.20 -14.78 37.88
N LEU A 208 -9.59 -14.36 36.77
CA LEU A 208 -8.26 -14.81 36.35
C LEU A 208 -7.13 -13.92 36.91
N THR A 209 -7.44 -12.99 37.81
CA THR A 209 -6.52 -11.93 38.22
C THR A 209 -5.99 -12.17 39.64
N TRP A 210 -5.21 -11.24 40.19
CA TRP A 210 -4.88 -11.24 41.62
C TRP A 210 -6.08 -10.86 42.49
N ASP A 211 -7.09 -10.20 41.92
CA ASP A 211 -8.24 -9.62 42.62
C ASP A 211 -7.82 -8.80 43.86
N ASP A 212 -6.74 -8.03 43.74
CA ASP A 212 -6.22 -7.20 44.83
C ASP A 212 -7.17 -6.02 45.09
N GLU A 213 -8.06 -6.17 46.07
CA GLU A 213 -9.04 -5.16 46.46
C GLU A 213 -8.40 -3.80 46.78
N SER A 214 -7.13 -3.78 47.22
CA SER A 214 -6.45 -2.51 47.53
C SER A 214 -6.19 -1.64 46.29
N ARG A 215 -6.15 -2.26 45.10
CA ARG A 215 -5.98 -1.57 43.81
C ARG A 215 -7.29 -1.36 43.05
N GLN A 216 -8.41 -1.76 43.63
CA GLN A 216 -9.75 -1.58 43.06
C GLN A 216 -10.47 -0.34 43.62
N MET A 217 -9.71 0.52 44.29
CA MET A 217 -10.18 1.74 44.94
C MET A 217 -10.26 2.90 43.95
N LEU A 218 -10.71 4.07 44.44
CA LEU A 218 -10.72 5.30 43.65
C LEU A 218 -9.29 5.72 43.27
N SER A 219 -9.02 5.85 41.97
CA SER A 219 -7.74 6.30 41.39
C SER A 219 -7.66 7.84 41.23
N GLY A 220 -6.46 8.38 40.99
CA GLY A 220 -6.21 9.81 40.67
C GLY A 220 -5.76 10.72 41.83
N GLY A 221 -5.81 10.24 43.07
CA GLY A 221 -5.31 10.98 44.24
C GLY A 221 -6.09 12.27 44.51
N LEU A 222 -5.47 13.43 44.29
CA LEU A 222 -6.09 14.74 44.53
C LEU A 222 -7.23 15.04 43.53
N THR A 223 -7.07 14.60 42.28
CA THR A 223 -8.07 14.73 41.22
C THR A 223 -8.43 13.33 40.77
N GLY A 224 -9.57 12.82 41.24
CA GLY A 224 -9.99 11.47 40.90
C GLY A 224 -10.20 11.31 39.39
N ASP A 225 -9.65 10.23 38.84
CA ASP A 225 -9.85 9.80 37.44
C ASP A 225 -10.16 8.31 37.43
N ASN A 226 -11.40 7.99 37.07
CA ASN A 226 -12.01 6.66 37.26
C ASN A 226 -13.05 6.41 36.18
N ILE A 227 -12.58 6.43 34.94
CA ILE A 227 -13.42 6.19 33.76
C ILE A 227 -13.31 4.75 33.25
N GLY A 228 -12.59 3.88 33.96
CA GLY A 228 -12.47 2.44 33.70
C GLY A 228 -11.13 2.05 33.06
N VAL A 229 -10.35 3.05 32.65
CA VAL A 229 -9.07 2.88 31.95
C VAL A 229 -7.95 2.49 32.90
N GLU A 230 -8.13 2.84 34.18
CA GLU A 230 -7.18 2.66 35.27
C GLU A 230 -7.38 1.32 35.99
N TYR A 231 -8.32 0.47 35.53
CA TYR A 231 -8.66 -0.77 36.19
C TYR A 231 -7.50 -1.76 36.17
N ALA A 232 -6.99 -2.07 37.36
CA ALA A 232 -6.09 -3.20 37.59
C ALA A 232 -6.89 -4.50 37.75
N GLY A 233 -6.26 -5.64 37.46
CA GLY A 233 -6.89 -6.96 37.61
C GLY A 233 -7.96 -7.19 36.54
N THR A 234 -7.54 -7.16 35.28
CA THR A 234 -8.37 -7.50 34.11
C THR A 234 -7.60 -8.39 33.14
N VAL A 235 -8.32 -9.26 32.44
CA VAL A 235 -7.86 -9.97 31.24
C VAL A 235 -7.53 -8.96 30.16
N PHE A 236 -6.32 -9.07 29.62
CA PHE A 236 -5.69 -8.11 28.74
C PHE A 236 -5.25 -8.71 27.41
N GLY A 237 -5.03 -10.03 27.37
CA GLY A 237 -4.82 -10.80 26.14
C GLY A 237 -5.67 -12.06 26.14
N ILE A 238 -6.25 -12.40 24.99
CA ILE A 238 -7.00 -13.66 24.76
C ILE A 238 -6.61 -14.19 23.39
N THR A 239 -6.29 -15.49 23.32
CA THR A 239 -6.13 -16.19 22.05
C THR A 239 -6.60 -17.63 22.17
N GLU A 240 -7.34 -18.12 21.18
CA GLU A 240 -7.67 -19.54 21.06
C GLU A 240 -6.66 -20.22 20.13
N SER A 241 -6.28 -21.46 20.45
CA SER A 241 -5.40 -22.26 19.61
C SER A 241 -5.98 -22.40 18.21
N PRO A 242 -5.23 -22.11 17.14
CA PRO A 242 -5.63 -22.41 15.77
C PRO A 242 -5.76 -23.91 15.47
N ILE A 243 -5.25 -24.78 16.35
CA ILE A 243 -5.20 -26.25 16.16
C ILE A 243 -6.28 -26.96 16.98
N GLU A 244 -6.46 -26.59 18.26
CA GLU A 244 -7.35 -27.28 19.20
C GLU A 244 -8.48 -26.34 19.66
N ALA A 245 -9.69 -26.56 19.15
CA ALA A 245 -10.87 -25.80 19.53
C ALA A 245 -11.15 -25.93 21.05
N GLY A 246 -11.43 -24.80 21.70
CA GLY A 246 -11.63 -24.71 23.14
C GLY A 246 -10.35 -24.65 23.97
N MET A 247 -9.16 -24.71 23.36
CA MET A 247 -7.90 -24.42 24.03
C MET A 247 -7.62 -22.92 23.99
N ILE A 248 -7.75 -22.23 25.13
CA ILE A 248 -7.71 -20.76 25.21
C ILE A 248 -6.64 -20.33 26.20
N TRP A 249 -5.79 -19.42 25.76
CA TRP A 249 -4.83 -18.70 26.59
C TRP A 249 -5.41 -17.33 26.97
N ALA A 250 -5.29 -16.97 28.24
CA ALA A 250 -5.71 -15.67 28.74
C ALA A 250 -4.62 -15.05 29.63
N GLY A 251 -4.21 -13.83 29.30
CA GLY A 251 -3.23 -13.05 30.06
C GLY A 251 -3.90 -11.85 30.74
N THR A 252 -3.38 -11.41 31.87
CA THR A 252 -3.94 -10.28 32.64
C THR A 252 -2.99 -9.08 32.74
N ASN A 253 -3.56 -7.89 32.94
CA ASN A 253 -2.77 -6.66 33.11
C ASN A 253 -2.05 -6.56 34.46
N ASP A 254 -2.32 -7.50 35.37
CA ASP A 254 -1.62 -7.65 36.65
C ASP A 254 -0.65 -8.85 36.67
N GLY A 255 -0.42 -9.45 35.50
CA GLY A 255 0.73 -10.31 35.25
C GLY A 255 0.49 -11.81 35.43
N LYS A 256 -0.75 -12.27 35.30
CA LYS A 256 -1.07 -13.70 35.27
C LYS A 256 -1.25 -14.23 33.86
N LEU A 257 -0.94 -15.50 33.67
CA LEU A 257 -1.20 -16.26 32.45
C LEU A 257 -1.94 -17.55 32.81
N HIS A 258 -3.05 -17.80 32.10
CA HIS A 258 -3.90 -18.96 32.28
C HIS A 258 -4.16 -19.71 30.99
N LEU A 259 -4.36 -21.02 31.11
CA LEU A 259 -4.73 -21.93 30.04
C LEU A 259 -5.99 -22.72 30.42
N THR A 260 -6.95 -22.80 29.49
CA THR A 260 -8.01 -23.81 29.49
C THR A 260 -7.88 -24.67 28.24
N ARG A 261 -8.29 -25.95 28.33
CA ARG A 261 -8.27 -26.92 27.22
C ARG A 261 -9.63 -27.53 26.92
N ASP A 262 -10.66 -27.11 27.65
CA ASP A 262 -12.01 -27.68 27.60
C ASP A 262 -13.08 -26.60 27.37
N GLY A 263 -12.69 -25.50 26.71
CA GLY A 263 -13.60 -24.41 26.35
C GLY A 263 -14.09 -23.59 27.54
N GLY A 264 -13.28 -23.49 28.59
CA GLY A 264 -13.54 -22.75 29.81
C GLY A 264 -14.14 -23.56 30.96
N GLY A 265 -14.14 -24.90 30.88
CA GLY A 265 -14.56 -25.75 31.99
C GLY A 265 -13.58 -25.71 33.16
N THR A 266 -12.29 -25.82 32.87
CA THR A 266 -11.19 -25.78 33.84
C THR A 266 -10.08 -24.85 33.35
N TRP A 267 -9.53 -24.06 34.28
CA TRP A 267 -8.44 -23.11 34.02
C TRP A 267 -7.25 -23.41 34.91
N THR A 268 -6.05 -23.47 34.31
CA THR A 268 -4.78 -23.67 34.99
C THR A 268 -3.98 -22.38 34.92
N GLU A 269 -3.56 -21.84 36.06
CA GLU A 269 -2.59 -20.74 36.11
C GLU A 269 -1.19 -21.30 35.86
N VAL A 270 -0.43 -20.70 34.95
CA VAL A 270 0.92 -21.15 34.57
C VAL A 270 1.99 -20.09 34.82
N THR A 271 1.62 -18.96 35.43
CA THR A 271 2.48 -17.79 35.66
C THR A 271 3.77 -18.14 36.41
N GLU A 272 3.70 -19.02 37.41
CA GLU A 272 4.85 -19.38 38.24
C GLU A 272 5.98 -20.07 37.47
N ASN A 273 5.68 -20.62 36.29
CA ASN A 273 6.64 -21.27 35.42
C ASN A 273 7.44 -20.27 34.56
N MET A 274 7.07 -18.97 34.56
CA MET A 274 7.74 -17.91 33.80
C MET A 274 8.81 -17.21 34.65
N GLN A 275 10.02 -17.76 34.68
CA GLN A 275 11.11 -17.21 35.50
C GLN A 275 11.57 -15.82 35.02
N GLY A 276 11.72 -14.88 35.96
CA GLY A 276 12.16 -13.51 35.66
C GLY A 276 11.06 -12.59 35.13
N LEU A 277 9.79 -13.00 35.22
CA LEU A 277 8.64 -12.14 34.96
C LEU A 277 8.64 -10.94 35.94
N PRO A 278 8.48 -9.69 35.46
CA PRO A 278 8.28 -8.54 36.33
C PRO A 278 7.00 -8.71 37.16
N GLU A 279 7.08 -8.44 38.46
CA GLU A 279 5.89 -8.37 39.31
C GLU A 279 4.94 -7.32 38.72
N TRP A 280 3.69 -7.69 38.41
CA TRP A 280 2.71 -6.84 37.70
C TRP A 280 3.08 -6.44 36.26
N GLY A 281 3.95 -7.20 35.58
CA GLY A 281 4.17 -7.05 34.14
C GLY A 281 2.94 -7.51 33.36
N ALA A 282 2.31 -6.65 32.58
CA ALA A 282 1.07 -6.94 31.88
C ALA A 282 1.28 -8.00 30.79
N VAL A 283 0.54 -9.11 30.85
CA VAL A 283 0.52 -10.14 29.81
C VAL A 283 -0.47 -9.72 28.73
N ARG A 284 0.02 -8.93 27.77
CA ARG A 284 -0.81 -8.24 26.76
C ARG A 284 -0.99 -9.03 25.47
N SER A 285 0.06 -9.69 24.98
CA SER A 285 0.07 -10.31 23.65
C SER A 285 0.52 -11.75 23.76
N ILE A 286 -0.32 -12.65 23.24
CA ILE A 286 -0.13 -14.10 23.26
C ILE A 286 -0.34 -14.60 21.84
N ALA A 287 0.66 -15.29 21.29
CA ALA A 287 0.57 -16.00 20.02
C ALA A 287 0.53 -17.51 20.31
N ALA A 288 -0.67 -18.11 20.29
CA ALA A 288 -0.80 -19.57 20.29
C ALA A 288 -0.32 -20.10 18.94
N SER A 289 0.58 -21.08 18.96
CA SER A 289 1.19 -21.56 17.73
C SER A 289 0.16 -22.26 16.84
N ARG A 290 0.26 -22.00 15.53
CA ARG A 290 -0.51 -22.71 14.51
C ARG A 290 0.18 -23.97 14.01
N TYR A 291 1.42 -24.24 14.44
CA TYR A 291 2.19 -25.42 14.05
C TYR A 291 2.26 -26.49 15.13
N ASP A 292 2.19 -26.11 16.40
CA ASP A 292 2.19 -27.04 17.52
C ASP A 292 1.24 -26.62 18.64
N VAL A 293 0.38 -27.54 19.07
CA VAL A 293 -0.73 -27.24 19.97
C VAL A 293 -0.28 -26.80 21.37
N CYS A 294 0.88 -27.29 21.83
CA CYS A 294 1.44 -26.95 23.13
C CYS A 294 2.44 -25.80 23.08
N THR A 295 2.64 -25.19 21.91
CA THR A 295 3.56 -24.06 21.75
C THR A 295 2.80 -22.74 21.80
N ALA A 296 3.30 -21.80 22.60
CA ALA A 296 2.80 -20.44 22.66
C ALA A 296 3.91 -19.46 22.99
N TYR A 297 3.79 -18.25 22.45
CA TYR A 297 4.71 -17.14 22.70
C TYR A 297 3.97 -16.00 23.40
N VAL A 298 4.65 -15.36 24.35
CA VAL A 298 4.03 -14.40 25.25
C VAL A 298 4.92 -13.17 25.35
N ALA A 299 4.40 -12.00 24.98
CA ALA A 299 5.05 -10.71 25.22
C ALA A 299 4.45 -10.05 26.47
N VAL A 300 5.33 -9.66 27.38
CA VAL A 300 4.99 -9.05 28.66
C VAL A 300 5.48 -7.60 28.69
N ASP A 301 4.61 -6.69 29.10
CA ASP A 301 4.91 -5.27 29.19
C ASP A 301 5.05 -4.83 30.66
N GLY A 302 6.29 -4.52 31.06
CA GLY A 302 6.62 -4.07 32.42
C GLY A 302 6.63 -2.54 32.61
N HIS A 303 6.35 -1.73 31.58
CA HIS A 303 6.63 -0.29 31.66
C HIS A 303 5.78 0.43 32.71
N GLN A 304 4.55 -0.04 32.96
CA GLN A 304 3.64 0.54 33.96
C GLN A 304 4.14 0.36 35.40
N VAL A 305 5.04 -0.60 35.63
CA VAL A 305 5.76 -0.80 36.89
C VAL A 305 7.24 -0.43 36.80
N ASN A 306 7.56 0.44 35.84
CA ASN A 306 8.90 0.99 35.63
C ASN A 306 9.97 -0.06 35.28
N VAL A 307 9.58 -1.17 34.65
CA VAL A 307 10.50 -2.15 34.06
C VAL A 307 10.55 -1.95 32.55
N ARG A 308 11.75 -1.67 32.00
CA ARG A 308 11.93 -1.31 30.58
C ARG A 308 12.61 -2.38 29.73
N ASP A 309 13.07 -3.45 30.38
CA ASP A 309 13.72 -4.57 29.69
C ASP A 309 12.71 -5.35 28.86
N PRO A 310 13.12 -5.94 27.72
CA PRO A 310 12.26 -6.82 26.94
C PRO A 310 11.94 -8.11 27.72
N HIS A 311 10.69 -8.55 27.62
CA HIS A 311 10.20 -9.79 28.23
C HIS A 311 9.33 -10.54 27.23
N VAL A 312 9.95 -11.51 26.56
CA VAL A 312 9.27 -12.46 25.67
C VAL A 312 9.54 -13.87 26.18
N PHE A 313 8.51 -14.69 26.20
CA PHE A 313 8.58 -16.07 26.67
C PHE A 313 8.02 -17.03 25.62
N ARG A 314 8.51 -18.26 25.63
CA ARG A 314 8.03 -19.38 24.81
C ARG A 314 7.80 -20.60 25.68
N THR A 315 6.67 -21.26 25.51
CA THR A 315 6.44 -22.63 26.00
C THR A 315 6.33 -23.58 24.81
N ARG A 316 6.65 -24.87 25.03
CA ARG A 316 6.44 -25.97 24.07
C ARG A 316 5.73 -27.18 24.72
N ASP A 317 5.24 -27.00 25.93
CA ASP A 317 4.70 -28.05 26.79
C ASP A 317 3.40 -27.58 27.47
N CYS A 318 2.61 -26.77 26.77
CA CYS A 318 1.33 -26.29 27.25
C CYS A 318 1.45 -25.48 28.57
N GLY A 319 2.58 -24.78 28.77
CA GLY A 319 2.81 -23.90 29.91
C GLY A 319 3.41 -24.58 31.14
N GLU A 320 3.82 -25.84 31.05
CA GLU A 320 4.56 -26.52 32.14
C GLU A 320 5.94 -25.89 32.36
N SER A 321 6.57 -25.37 31.30
CA SER A 321 7.82 -24.60 31.37
C SER A 321 7.87 -23.47 30.32
N PHE A 322 8.70 -22.46 30.60
CA PHE A 322 8.92 -21.32 29.71
C PHE A 322 10.40 -20.98 29.57
N ASP A 323 10.82 -20.76 28.33
CA ASP A 323 12.09 -20.13 27.98
C ASP A 323 11.88 -18.61 27.83
N ARG A 324 12.78 -17.81 28.41
CA ARG A 324 12.86 -16.38 28.09
C ARG A 324 13.66 -16.19 26.80
N ILE A 325 13.04 -15.66 25.76
CA ILE A 325 13.56 -15.59 24.39
C ILE A 325 13.77 -14.14 23.93
N VAL A 326 14.81 -13.48 24.46
CA VAL A 326 15.06 -12.04 24.23
C VAL A 326 16.46 -11.74 23.66
N ASP A 327 17.24 -12.77 23.37
CA ASP A 327 18.61 -12.61 22.86
C ASP A 327 18.59 -11.89 21.50
N GLY A 328 19.47 -10.90 21.33
CA GLY A 328 19.47 -10.01 20.17
C GLY A 328 18.64 -8.71 20.33
N ILE A 329 17.68 -8.67 21.27
CA ILE A 329 16.97 -7.42 21.63
C ILE A 329 17.80 -6.66 22.67
N THR A 330 18.45 -5.57 22.24
CA THR A 330 19.31 -4.76 23.13
C THR A 330 18.47 -3.99 24.15
N PRO A 331 18.66 -4.18 25.48
CA PRO A 331 17.91 -3.45 26.50
C PRO A 331 18.13 -1.93 26.46
N SER A 332 17.05 -1.17 26.65
CA SER A 332 17.05 0.29 26.72
C SER A 332 15.73 0.78 27.33
N MET A 333 15.61 2.08 27.57
CA MET A 333 14.38 2.70 28.09
C MET A 333 13.15 2.50 27.18
N LEU A 334 13.36 2.05 25.94
CA LEU A 334 12.35 1.85 24.90
C LEU A 334 12.34 0.40 24.36
N SER A 335 12.85 -0.58 25.13
CA SER A 335 12.94 -1.97 24.66
C SER A 335 11.83 -2.88 25.18
N TYR A 336 10.94 -2.37 26.03
CA TYR A 336 9.84 -3.16 26.54
C TYR A 336 8.91 -3.58 25.40
N THR A 337 8.49 -4.83 25.50
CA THR A 337 7.81 -5.59 24.47
C THR A 337 6.30 -5.37 24.54
N LYS A 338 5.67 -5.19 23.37
CA LYS A 338 4.24 -4.86 23.27
C LYS A 338 3.43 -5.93 22.56
N SER A 339 3.99 -6.49 21.50
CA SER A 339 3.29 -7.42 20.61
C SER A 339 4.22 -8.53 20.13
N ILE A 340 3.65 -9.71 19.92
CA ILE A 340 4.31 -10.86 19.31
C ILE A 340 3.36 -11.54 18.33
N ALA A 341 3.89 -12.00 17.19
CA ALA A 341 3.18 -12.78 16.19
C ALA A 341 4.05 -13.90 15.62
N GLU A 342 3.43 -15.05 15.34
CA GLU A 342 4.04 -16.17 14.61
C GLU A 342 3.66 -16.07 13.14
N ASP A 343 4.63 -16.31 12.25
CA ASP A 343 4.40 -16.26 10.80
C ASP A 343 3.49 -17.40 10.32
N PRO A 344 2.51 -17.11 9.44
CA PRO A 344 1.53 -18.10 8.98
C PRO A 344 2.08 -19.16 8.01
N LYS A 345 3.26 -18.95 7.41
CA LYS A 345 3.83 -19.82 6.36
C LYS A 345 5.13 -20.52 6.77
N ARG A 346 5.87 -19.99 7.74
CA ARG A 346 7.13 -20.57 8.25
C ARG A 346 7.11 -20.77 9.75
N GLN A 347 7.11 -22.03 10.18
CA GLN A 347 7.30 -22.40 11.58
C GLN A 347 8.62 -21.82 12.12
N GLY A 348 8.56 -21.25 13.33
CA GLY A 348 9.71 -20.65 13.99
C GLY A 348 10.14 -19.28 13.44
N LEU A 349 9.43 -18.72 12.45
CA LEU A 349 9.58 -17.32 12.07
C LEU A 349 8.64 -16.46 12.92
N LEU A 350 9.21 -15.54 13.70
CA LEU A 350 8.46 -14.72 14.67
C LEU A 350 8.74 -13.23 14.47
N TYR A 351 7.77 -12.41 14.85
CA TYR A 351 7.88 -10.95 14.87
C TYR A 351 7.58 -10.40 16.26
N VAL A 352 8.37 -9.44 16.74
CA VAL A 352 8.14 -8.75 18.02
C VAL A 352 8.18 -7.25 17.85
N GLY A 353 7.17 -6.57 18.36
CA GLY A 353 7.10 -5.12 18.46
C GLY A 353 7.48 -4.64 19.85
N THR A 354 8.32 -3.61 19.91
CA THR A 354 8.71 -2.92 21.16
C THR A 354 8.22 -1.47 21.16
N GLU A 355 8.53 -0.72 22.21
CA GLU A 355 8.29 0.73 22.25
C GLU A 355 8.99 1.53 21.15
N ASN A 356 9.98 0.98 20.45
CA ASN A 356 10.71 1.78 19.45
C ASN A 356 11.17 1.02 18.19
N ALA A 357 10.90 -0.28 18.09
CA ALA A 357 11.33 -1.06 16.95
C ALA A 357 10.47 -2.29 16.70
N ILE A 358 10.66 -2.88 15.53
CA ILE A 358 10.21 -4.23 15.19
C ILE A 358 11.43 -5.14 15.00
N TYR A 359 11.30 -6.37 15.49
CA TYR A 359 12.30 -7.43 15.39
C TYR A 359 11.71 -8.66 14.69
N VAL A 360 12.59 -9.45 14.09
CA VAL A 360 12.28 -10.74 13.47
C VAL A 360 13.25 -11.80 14.00
N SER A 361 12.75 -13.01 14.23
CA SER A 361 13.55 -14.19 14.58
C SER A 361 13.29 -15.30 13.58
N PHE A 362 14.34 -15.96 13.10
CA PHE A 362 14.28 -17.06 12.13
C PHE A 362 14.44 -18.45 12.76
N ASN A 363 14.60 -18.48 14.08
CA ASN A 363 14.98 -19.65 14.88
C ASN A 363 14.13 -19.73 16.16
N ASP A 364 12.83 -19.50 16.01
CA ASP A 364 11.83 -19.73 17.05
C ASP A 364 11.98 -18.83 18.29
N GLY A 365 12.56 -17.63 18.11
CA GLY A 365 12.81 -16.65 19.17
C GLY A 365 14.16 -16.78 19.85
N ASP A 366 14.98 -17.77 19.49
CA ASP A 366 16.29 -17.97 20.12
C ASP A 366 17.27 -16.81 19.83
N ASP A 367 17.16 -16.15 18.67
CA ASP A 367 17.88 -14.92 18.34
C ASP A 367 16.99 -13.94 17.56
N TRP A 368 17.07 -12.66 17.90
CA TRP A 368 16.30 -11.58 17.29
C TRP A 368 17.19 -10.59 16.56
N GLN A 369 16.78 -10.22 15.35
CA GLN A 369 17.39 -9.14 14.59
C GLN A 369 16.38 -8.05 14.24
N THR A 370 16.86 -6.82 14.06
CA THR A 370 16.00 -5.70 13.70
C THR A 370 15.38 -5.89 12.31
N LEU A 371 14.07 -5.61 12.19
CA LEU A 371 13.35 -5.49 10.92
C LEU A 371 13.02 -4.00 10.62
N GLN A 372 13.86 -3.10 11.13
CA GLN A 372 13.68 -1.65 11.01
C GLN A 372 14.20 -1.13 9.66
N ASN A 373 13.44 -1.36 8.58
CA ASN A 373 13.73 -0.84 7.25
C ASN A 373 13.51 0.69 7.16
N ASN A 374 12.59 1.16 6.30
CA ASN A 374 12.23 2.57 6.19
C ASN A 374 11.19 3.03 7.24
N LEU A 375 10.71 2.13 8.10
CA LEU A 375 9.85 2.45 9.22
C LEU A 375 10.60 3.39 10.18
N PRO A 376 10.08 4.59 10.50
CA PRO A 376 10.63 5.41 11.55
C PRO A 376 10.47 4.73 12.91
N HIS A 377 11.49 4.85 13.75
CA HIS A 377 11.46 4.41 15.15
C HIS A 377 10.18 4.91 15.86
N ALA A 378 9.35 3.97 16.29
CA ALA A 378 8.04 4.20 16.89
C ALA A 378 7.60 2.95 17.68
N PRO A 379 6.68 3.09 18.64
CA PRO A 379 6.07 1.94 19.30
C PRO A 379 5.29 1.09 18.31
N VAL A 380 5.53 -0.22 18.31
CA VAL A 380 4.82 -1.21 17.49
C VAL A 380 3.85 -1.97 18.40
N SER A 381 2.60 -1.54 18.38
CA SER A 381 1.56 -1.95 19.34
C SER A 381 0.74 -3.17 18.88
N GLY A 382 0.72 -3.44 17.57
CA GLY A 382 0.06 -4.60 16.99
C GLY A 382 0.74 -5.06 15.72
N ILE A 383 0.69 -6.37 15.47
CA ILE A 383 1.30 -7.05 14.33
C ILE A 383 0.31 -8.10 13.82
N VAL A 384 0.05 -8.12 12.52
CA VAL A 384 -0.74 -9.16 11.85
C VAL A 384 -0.16 -9.44 10.47
N VAL A 385 -0.16 -10.71 10.05
CA VAL A 385 0.16 -11.08 8.67
C VAL A 385 -1.15 -11.29 7.90
N GLN A 386 -1.33 -10.59 6.79
CA GLN A 386 -2.44 -10.84 5.87
C GLN A 386 -2.06 -12.01 4.97
N GLU A 387 -2.69 -13.17 5.16
CA GLU A 387 -2.20 -14.44 4.59
C GLU A 387 -2.36 -14.57 3.07
N HIS A 388 -3.36 -13.91 2.48
CA HIS A 388 -3.66 -13.99 1.05
C HIS A 388 -2.66 -13.16 0.22
N PHE A 389 -2.42 -11.91 0.60
CA PHE A 389 -1.43 -11.03 -0.03
C PHE A 389 -0.01 -11.29 0.48
N ASN A 390 0.12 -11.98 1.61
CA ASN A 390 1.37 -12.28 2.30
C ASN A 390 2.10 -11.02 2.79
N ASP A 391 1.35 -10.07 3.34
CA ASP A 391 1.87 -8.78 3.78
C ASP A 391 1.94 -8.72 5.32
N LEU A 392 3.01 -8.14 5.87
CA LEU A 392 3.11 -7.85 7.32
C LEU A 392 2.55 -6.46 7.59
N VAL A 393 1.50 -6.38 8.39
CA VAL A 393 0.82 -5.14 8.73
C VAL A 393 1.02 -4.84 10.21
N ILE A 394 1.45 -3.62 10.51
CA ILE A 394 1.70 -3.18 11.88
C ILE A 394 0.91 -1.92 12.22
N GLY A 395 0.45 -1.86 13.47
CA GLY A 395 -0.07 -0.66 14.10
C GLY A 395 1.04 0.02 14.90
N THR A 396 1.16 1.33 14.73
CA THR A 396 2.20 2.11 15.43
C THR A 396 1.60 3.24 16.24
N TYR A 397 2.35 3.68 17.27
CA TYR A 397 2.04 4.95 17.91
C TYR A 397 2.69 6.09 17.13
N TRP A 398 1.87 7.03 16.67
CA TRP A 398 2.26 8.26 15.94
C TRP A 398 2.57 8.10 14.44
N ARG A 399 2.71 6.88 13.89
CA ARG A 399 2.99 6.66 12.45
C ARG A 399 1.87 5.92 11.69
N GLY A 400 0.73 5.68 12.33
CA GLY A 400 -0.41 5.01 11.71
C GLY A 400 -0.16 3.52 11.44
N PHE A 401 -0.72 3.03 10.35
CA PHE A 401 -0.46 1.69 9.84
C PHE A 401 0.74 1.70 8.90
N TRP A 402 1.53 0.62 8.96
CA TRP A 402 2.60 0.34 8.00
C TRP A 402 2.43 -1.08 7.46
N ILE A 403 2.68 -1.24 6.17
CA ILE A 403 2.58 -2.50 5.45
C ILE A 403 3.96 -2.78 4.85
N LEU A 404 4.55 -3.92 5.19
CA LEU A 404 5.65 -4.48 4.44
C LEU A 404 5.04 -5.45 3.42
N ASP A 405 4.94 -4.98 2.19
CA ASP A 405 4.39 -5.78 1.10
C ASP A 405 5.27 -7.01 0.84
N ASP A 406 4.65 -8.15 0.63
CA ASP A 406 5.25 -9.40 0.19
C ASP A 406 6.40 -9.91 1.08
N LEU A 407 6.04 -10.76 2.05
CA LEU A 407 6.94 -11.41 3.00
C LEU A 407 7.75 -12.58 2.42
N ALA A 408 7.56 -12.93 1.14
CA ALA A 408 8.25 -14.06 0.53
C ALA A 408 9.79 -14.04 0.77
N PRO A 409 10.50 -12.90 0.62
CA PRO A 409 11.94 -12.87 0.86
C PRO A 409 12.34 -13.19 2.29
N ILE A 410 11.52 -12.83 3.29
CA ILE A 410 11.78 -13.14 4.70
C ILE A 410 11.46 -14.61 4.95
N GLN A 411 10.30 -15.09 4.52
CA GLN A 411 9.86 -16.46 4.74
C GLN A 411 10.80 -17.48 4.07
N GLN A 412 11.29 -17.19 2.86
CA GLN A 412 12.17 -18.09 2.10
C GLN A 412 13.67 -17.91 2.41
N MET A 413 14.06 -16.96 3.28
CA MET A 413 15.47 -16.75 3.62
C MET A 413 16.02 -17.92 4.44
N THR A 414 16.76 -18.81 3.78
CA THR A 414 17.44 -19.96 4.42
C THR A 414 18.96 -19.74 4.41
N GLU A 415 19.70 -20.57 5.15
CA GLU A 415 21.17 -20.57 5.08
C GLU A 415 21.69 -20.88 3.67
N GLU A 416 20.94 -21.65 2.87
CA GLU A 416 21.30 -21.96 1.49
C GLU A 416 21.19 -20.71 0.61
N VAL A 417 20.08 -19.97 0.71
CA VAL A 417 19.88 -18.70 -0.01
C VAL A 417 20.95 -17.68 0.37
N MET A 418 21.22 -17.49 1.67
CA MET A 418 22.25 -16.54 2.12
C MET A 418 23.66 -16.90 1.65
N ARG A 419 23.94 -18.18 1.36
CA ARG A 419 25.23 -18.65 0.84
C ARG A 419 25.27 -18.66 -0.70
N SER A 420 24.15 -18.48 -1.40
CA SER A 420 24.13 -18.43 -2.84
C SER A 420 24.63 -17.08 -3.37
N SER A 421 25.18 -17.09 -4.58
CA SER A 421 25.56 -15.93 -5.36
C SER A 421 24.33 -15.11 -5.74
N SER A 422 23.29 -15.76 -6.24
CA SER A 422 22.00 -15.15 -6.53
C SER A 422 20.83 -16.13 -6.29
N HIS A 423 19.62 -15.60 -6.08
CA HIS A 423 18.41 -16.41 -5.93
C HIS A 423 17.16 -15.60 -6.30
N LEU A 424 16.25 -16.16 -7.10
CA LEU A 424 14.92 -15.60 -7.38
C LEU A 424 13.89 -16.23 -6.44
N PHE A 425 13.33 -15.43 -5.53
CA PHE A 425 12.31 -15.89 -4.60
C PHE A 425 11.02 -16.26 -5.34
N GLU A 426 10.25 -17.21 -4.82
CA GLU A 426 8.93 -17.53 -5.37
C GLU A 426 8.05 -16.27 -5.36
N LEU A 427 7.38 -16.01 -6.49
CA LEU A 427 6.54 -14.84 -6.64
C LEU A 427 5.13 -15.12 -6.13
N ARG A 428 4.52 -14.10 -5.50
CA ARG A 428 3.10 -14.15 -5.17
C ARG A 428 2.23 -13.94 -6.42
N ASP A 429 1.06 -14.56 -6.43
CA ASP A 429 0.03 -14.24 -7.41
C ASP A 429 -0.29 -12.75 -7.36
N THR A 430 -0.50 -12.14 -8.54
CA THR A 430 -0.69 -10.69 -8.65
C THR A 430 -2.02 -10.34 -9.30
N TYR A 431 -2.78 -9.48 -8.65
CA TYR A 431 -4.04 -8.96 -9.20
C TYR A 431 -3.80 -7.84 -10.22
N ARG A 432 -4.40 -8.00 -11.38
CA ARG A 432 -4.45 -7.00 -12.46
C ARG A 432 -5.55 -5.97 -12.18
N PHE A 433 -5.38 -5.20 -11.10
CA PHE A 433 -6.38 -4.22 -10.67
C PHE A 433 -6.66 -3.16 -11.73
N ARG A 434 -7.93 -2.74 -11.80
CA ARG A 434 -8.38 -1.59 -12.59
C ARG A 434 -8.59 -0.36 -11.72
N PRO A 435 -8.35 0.85 -12.28
CA PRO A 435 -8.59 2.09 -11.58
C PRO A 435 -10.05 2.25 -11.14
N ILE A 436 -10.26 2.81 -9.95
CA ILE A 436 -11.58 3.25 -9.47
C ILE A 436 -11.66 4.77 -9.37
N THR A 437 -12.88 5.30 -9.36
CA THR A 437 -13.11 6.73 -9.17
C THR A 437 -12.80 7.14 -7.72
N PRO A 438 -12.03 8.20 -7.47
CA PRO A 438 -11.72 8.67 -6.12
C PRO A 438 -12.93 9.31 -5.42
N PRO A 439 -12.95 9.33 -4.08
CA PRO A 439 -13.90 10.12 -3.31
C PRO A 439 -13.64 11.62 -3.49
N SER A 440 -14.62 12.45 -3.13
CA SER A 440 -14.45 13.91 -3.12
C SER A 440 -13.51 14.33 -1.99
N VAL A 441 -12.29 14.77 -2.35
CA VAL A 441 -11.25 15.20 -1.41
C VAL A 441 -10.56 16.48 -1.91
N PRO A 442 -9.90 17.26 -1.03
CA PRO A 442 -9.03 18.35 -1.45
C PRO A 442 -7.92 17.84 -2.37
N TYR A 443 -7.50 18.66 -3.33
CA TYR A 443 -6.29 18.40 -4.10
C TYR A 443 -5.05 18.55 -3.21
N SER A 444 -4.06 17.66 -3.38
CA SER A 444 -2.81 17.69 -2.62
C SER A 444 -3.02 17.70 -1.10
N ASP A 445 -3.89 16.79 -0.61
CA ASP A 445 -4.14 16.63 0.83
C ASP A 445 -2.86 16.10 1.50
N PRO A 446 -2.23 16.85 2.43
CA PRO A 446 -0.99 16.43 3.08
C PRO A 446 -1.19 15.25 4.05
N THR A 447 -2.42 14.77 4.19
CA THR A 447 -2.78 13.61 5.00
C THR A 447 -3.13 12.37 4.18
N GLU A 448 -2.85 12.37 2.86
CA GLU A 448 -2.98 11.17 2.04
C GLU A 448 -1.98 10.07 2.47
N GLY A 449 -2.46 8.83 2.51
CA GLY A 449 -1.61 7.65 2.71
C GLY A 449 -0.91 7.27 1.40
N GLN A 450 0.09 6.40 1.49
CA GLN A 450 0.83 5.90 0.33
C GLN A 450 0.20 4.59 -0.18
N ASP A 451 0.02 4.48 -1.50
CA ASP A 451 -0.32 3.21 -2.16
C ASP A 451 0.93 2.36 -2.40
N PRO A 452 0.79 1.01 -2.44
CA PRO A 452 1.87 0.15 -2.91
C PRO A 452 2.14 0.40 -4.40
N GLU A 453 3.36 0.09 -4.85
CA GLU A 453 3.69 0.17 -6.27
C GLU A 453 2.83 -0.82 -7.07
N TYR A 454 2.29 -0.38 -8.21
CA TYR A 454 1.37 -1.20 -8.99
C TYR A 454 2.11 -2.32 -9.72
N GLY A 455 1.58 -3.54 -9.59
CA GLY A 455 1.97 -4.69 -10.40
C GLY A 455 2.57 -5.83 -9.58
N ALA A 456 3.34 -6.68 -10.24
CA ALA A 456 3.95 -7.85 -9.62
C ALA A 456 5.28 -7.48 -8.96
N SER A 457 5.40 -7.74 -7.65
CA SER A 457 6.66 -7.63 -6.92
C SER A 457 7.58 -8.79 -7.30
N ILE A 458 8.76 -8.47 -7.82
CA ILE A 458 9.80 -9.43 -8.19
C ILE A 458 10.96 -9.22 -7.22
N ASN A 459 11.15 -10.18 -6.32
CA ASN A 459 12.19 -10.13 -5.31
C ASN A 459 13.31 -11.10 -5.64
N TYR A 460 14.56 -10.69 -5.45
CA TYR A 460 15.71 -11.56 -5.61
C TYR A 460 16.84 -11.22 -4.63
N TRP A 461 17.66 -12.21 -4.33
CA TRP A 461 18.84 -12.09 -3.48
C TRP A 461 20.11 -12.01 -4.34
N LEU A 462 21.05 -11.18 -3.89
CA LEU A 462 22.42 -11.13 -4.40
C LEU A 462 23.40 -11.23 -3.21
N GLY A 463 24.25 -12.26 -3.20
CA GLY A 463 25.28 -12.44 -2.17
C GLY A 463 26.38 -11.38 -2.23
N GLU A 464 26.66 -10.86 -3.43
CA GLU A 464 27.56 -9.75 -3.70
C GLU A 464 27.00 -8.89 -4.84
N PRO A 465 27.43 -7.62 -5.01
CA PRO A 465 26.98 -6.79 -6.14
C PRO A 465 27.39 -7.43 -7.48
N SER A 466 26.44 -7.58 -8.41
CA SER A 466 26.72 -8.13 -9.75
C SER A 466 27.51 -7.15 -10.62
N ALA A 467 28.27 -7.68 -11.59
CA ALA A 467 29.12 -6.87 -12.46
C ALA A 467 28.29 -5.98 -13.41
N SER A 468 27.15 -6.50 -13.86
CA SER A 468 26.14 -5.77 -14.64
C SER A 468 24.80 -5.74 -13.90
N SER A 469 23.92 -4.80 -14.26
CA SER A 469 22.55 -4.80 -13.76
C SER A 469 21.86 -6.13 -14.09
N PRO A 470 21.26 -6.82 -13.10
CA PRO A 470 20.48 -8.02 -13.36
C PRO A 470 19.39 -7.75 -14.41
N THR A 471 19.18 -8.68 -15.32
CA THR A 471 18.10 -8.59 -16.31
C THR A 471 16.97 -9.50 -15.90
N ILE A 472 15.75 -8.98 -15.92
CA ILE A 472 14.53 -9.73 -15.63
C ILE A 472 13.70 -9.80 -16.91
N GLU A 473 13.47 -11.01 -17.40
CA GLU A 473 12.64 -11.28 -18.58
C GLU A 473 11.33 -11.93 -18.14
N ILE A 474 10.23 -11.43 -18.68
CA ILE A 474 8.88 -11.94 -18.40
C ILE A 474 8.39 -12.60 -19.67
N PHE A 475 8.02 -13.87 -19.58
CA PHE A 475 7.50 -14.67 -20.68
C PHE A 475 6.02 -14.94 -20.50
N ASP A 476 5.27 -14.90 -21.59
CA ASP A 476 3.90 -15.43 -21.62
C ASP A 476 3.89 -16.97 -21.69
N GLU A 477 2.69 -17.55 -21.60
CA GLU A 477 2.48 -19.01 -21.70
C GLU A 477 2.98 -19.63 -23.02
N MET A 478 3.17 -18.82 -24.08
CA MET A 478 3.71 -19.27 -25.37
C MET A 478 5.24 -19.17 -25.43
N GLY A 479 5.91 -18.73 -24.36
CA GLY A 479 7.35 -18.54 -24.29
C GLY A 479 7.84 -17.28 -25.02
N ARG A 480 6.97 -16.30 -25.28
CA ARG A 480 7.37 -15.01 -25.88
C ARG A 480 7.71 -14.02 -24.79
N VAL A 481 8.79 -13.26 -24.99
CA VAL A 481 9.14 -12.15 -24.09
C VAL A 481 8.06 -11.07 -24.19
N VAL A 482 7.47 -10.77 -23.04
CA VAL A 482 6.45 -9.73 -22.82
C VAL A 482 7.10 -8.42 -22.40
N ARG A 483 8.07 -8.52 -21.49
CA ARG A 483 8.75 -7.37 -20.89
C ARG A 483 10.16 -7.74 -20.46
N THR A 484 11.09 -6.80 -20.58
CA THR A 484 12.43 -6.90 -20.02
C THR A 484 12.65 -5.72 -19.07
N LEU A 485 13.07 -6.02 -17.84
CA LEU A 485 13.36 -5.02 -16.80
C LEU A 485 14.82 -5.10 -16.39
N GLN A 486 15.36 -3.98 -15.92
CA GLN A 486 16.69 -3.89 -15.35
C GLN A 486 16.59 -3.80 -13.83
N GLY A 487 17.17 -4.77 -13.15
CA GLY A 487 17.21 -4.88 -11.70
C GLY A 487 18.29 -4.00 -11.07
N THR A 488 18.15 -3.75 -9.77
CA THR A 488 19.22 -3.20 -8.93
C THR A 488 20.28 -4.26 -8.61
N ASN A 489 21.52 -3.85 -8.41
CA ASN A 489 22.66 -4.74 -8.16
C ASN A 489 23.20 -4.62 -6.72
N HIS A 490 22.33 -4.34 -5.74
CA HIS A 490 22.76 -4.20 -4.35
C HIS A 490 22.93 -5.57 -3.69
N THR A 491 23.93 -5.73 -2.82
CA THR A 491 24.02 -6.91 -1.93
C THR A 491 22.77 -7.00 -1.08
N GLY A 492 22.23 -8.21 -0.93
CA GLY A 492 21.05 -8.48 -0.15
C GLY A 492 19.79 -8.71 -0.99
N VAL A 493 18.63 -8.49 -0.37
CA VAL A 493 17.34 -8.56 -1.06
C VAL A 493 17.12 -7.31 -1.89
N ASN A 494 16.78 -7.51 -3.17
CA ASN A 494 16.40 -6.48 -4.13
C ASN A 494 14.94 -6.71 -4.53
N ARG A 495 14.23 -5.63 -4.86
CA ARG A 495 12.85 -5.66 -5.35
C ARG A 495 12.68 -4.74 -6.54
N ILE A 496 12.04 -5.23 -7.58
CA ILE A 496 11.52 -4.42 -8.69
C ILE A 496 10.05 -4.78 -8.94
N HIS A 497 9.33 -3.93 -9.66
CA HIS A 497 7.93 -4.17 -10.00
C HIS A 497 7.74 -4.28 -11.52
N TRP A 498 7.01 -5.31 -11.93
CA TRP A 498 6.43 -5.36 -13.27
C TRP A 498 5.04 -4.77 -13.22
N ASP A 499 4.84 -3.64 -13.90
CA ASP A 499 3.55 -2.93 -14.04
C ASP A 499 2.47 -3.72 -14.81
N LEU A 500 2.72 -5.01 -15.07
CA LEU A 500 1.88 -5.94 -15.82
C LEU A 500 1.67 -5.54 -17.28
N ALA A 501 2.42 -4.57 -17.81
CA ALA A 501 2.34 -4.16 -19.20
C ALA A 501 3.44 -4.82 -20.04
N ASP A 502 3.17 -5.04 -21.33
CA ASP A 502 4.22 -5.43 -22.27
C ASP A 502 5.18 -4.27 -22.59
N GLU A 503 6.19 -4.54 -23.41
CA GLU A 503 7.01 -3.48 -23.97
C GLU A 503 6.17 -2.48 -24.77
N SER A 504 6.40 -1.20 -24.50
CA SER A 504 5.78 -0.14 -25.28
C SER A 504 6.39 -0.05 -26.68
N ASN A 505 5.68 0.54 -27.64
CA ASN A 505 6.36 0.95 -28.88
C ASN A 505 7.45 1.98 -28.59
N GLY A 506 8.51 1.96 -29.42
CA GLY A 506 9.60 2.92 -29.35
C GLY A 506 9.12 4.37 -29.50
N PRO A 507 9.89 5.35 -28.97
CA PRO A 507 9.52 6.76 -29.06
C PRO A 507 9.59 7.24 -30.52
N ILE A 508 8.61 8.05 -30.92
CA ILE A 508 8.63 8.72 -32.22
C ILE A 508 9.34 10.06 -32.04
N GLN A 509 10.57 10.15 -32.51
CA GLN A 509 11.40 11.36 -32.40
C GLN A 509 11.36 12.26 -33.64
N LEU A 510 11.52 13.57 -33.41
CA LEU A 510 11.78 14.61 -34.40
C LEU A 510 13.17 15.19 -34.15
N PHE A 511 13.88 15.55 -35.21
CA PHE A 511 15.23 16.12 -35.16
C PHE A 511 15.27 17.60 -35.56
N THR A 512 14.11 18.17 -35.88
CA THR A 512 13.91 19.58 -36.20
C THR A 512 13.25 20.34 -35.05
N SER A 513 13.68 21.60 -34.85
CA SER A 513 13.06 22.51 -33.89
C SER A 513 11.58 22.75 -34.21
N PRO A 514 10.72 22.98 -33.21
CA PRO A 514 9.34 23.37 -33.48
C PRO A 514 9.28 24.67 -34.29
N MET A 515 8.31 24.75 -35.20
CA MET A 515 8.09 25.95 -36.00
C MET A 515 7.83 27.15 -35.09
N TYR A 516 8.41 28.30 -35.46
CA TYR A 516 8.31 29.56 -34.71
C TYR A 516 8.91 29.51 -33.29
N ALA A 517 9.69 28.47 -32.97
CA ALA A 517 10.37 28.29 -31.69
C ALA A 517 11.85 27.93 -31.89
N GLU A 518 12.56 28.70 -32.70
CA GLU A 518 13.99 28.47 -33.03
C GLU A 518 14.92 28.44 -31.81
N HIS A 519 14.50 29.05 -30.69
CA HIS A 519 15.22 28.99 -29.43
C HIS A 519 15.22 27.59 -28.77
N MET A 520 14.31 26.71 -29.18
CA MET A 520 14.27 25.31 -28.77
C MET A 520 15.24 24.50 -29.63
N MET A 521 16.48 24.39 -29.18
CA MET A 521 17.47 23.56 -29.87
C MET A 521 17.22 22.07 -29.62
N VAL A 522 17.29 21.27 -30.67
CA VAL A 522 17.11 19.82 -30.62
C VAL A 522 18.48 19.15 -30.62
N GLY A 523 18.73 18.29 -29.64
CA GLY A 523 19.98 17.53 -29.51
C GLY A 523 20.04 16.30 -30.43
N GLU A 524 21.12 15.53 -30.33
CA GLU A 524 21.32 14.31 -31.12
C GLU A 524 20.30 13.20 -30.80
N GLU A 525 19.68 13.25 -29.62
CA GLU A 525 18.60 12.37 -29.19
C GLU A 525 17.23 12.79 -29.74
N GLY A 526 17.15 13.90 -30.48
CA GLY A 526 15.89 14.42 -30.98
C GLY A 526 14.99 15.00 -29.88
N ARG A 527 13.74 15.26 -30.25
CA ARG A 527 12.63 15.61 -29.34
C ARG A 527 11.46 14.67 -29.60
N PRO A 528 10.62 14.35 -28.60
CA PRO A 528 9.40 13.58 -28.82
C PRO A 528 8.46 14.28 -29.81
N ALA A 529 7.90 13.52 -30.75
CA ALA A 529 6.87 14.00 -31.65
C ALA A 529 5.59 14.31 -30.86
N PRO A 530 5.02 15.52 -30.96
CA PRO A 530 3.71 15.83 -30.38
C PRO A 530 2.64 14.82 -30.80
N GLY A 531 1.96 14.21 -29.82
CA GLY A 531 0.96 13.16 -30.06
C GLY A 531 1.52 11.76 -30.32
N GLY A 532 2.85 11.58 -30.38
CA GLY A 532 3.54 10.30 -30.52
C GLY A 532 3.50 9.47 -29.25
N ARG A 533 2.32 8.94 -28.92
CA ARG A 533 2.09 8.16 -27.70
C ARG A 533 2.83 6.82 -27.73
N GLN A 534 3.52 6.49 -26.63
CA GLN A 534 3.97 5.13 -26.37
C GLN A 534 2.84 4.33 -25.71
N ILE A 535 2.55 3.17 -26.29
CA ILE A 535 1.45 2.30 -25.91
C ILE A 535 2.05 1.01 -25.35
N ALA A 536 2.11 0.92 -24.03
CA ALA A 536 2.26 -0.33 -23.31
C ALA A 536 0.86 -0.92 -23.05
N ILE A 537 0.67 -2.21 -23.30
CA ILE A 537 -0.62 -2.88 -23.17
C ILE A 537 -0.61 -3.66 -21.86
N LEU A 538 -1.61 -3.43 -21.01
CA LEU A 538 -1.78 -4.21 -19.79
C LEU A 538 -2.14 -5.66 -20.13
N MET A 539 -1.28 -6.59 -19.73
CA MET A 539 -1.35 -7.99 -20.11
C MET A 539 -2.55 -8.71 -19.50
N PRO A 540 -3.12 -9.71 -20.20
CA PRO A 540 -4.31 -10.41 -19.72
C PRO A 540 -4.00 -11.28 -18.49
N PRO A 541 -5.02 -11.63 -17.69
CA PRO A 541 -4.90 -12.70 -16.69
C PRO A 541 -4.37 -13.99 -17.32
N GLY A 542 -3.55 -14.74 -16.58
CA GLY A 542 -2.92 -15.96 -17.07
C GLY A 542 -1.60 -16.29 -16.37
N ASN A 543 -0.94 -17.33 -16.88
CA ASN A 543 0.36 -17.78 -16.37
C ASN A 543 1.51 -17.15 -17.14
N TYR A 544 2.51 -16.69 -16.41
CA TYR A 544 3.74 -16.10 -16.90
C TYR A 544 4.94 -16.80 -16.26
N THR A 545 6.11 -16.67 -16.89
CA THR A 545 7.38 -17.10 -16.30
C THR A 545 8.28 -15.89 -16.14
N VAL A 546 8.80 -15.68 -14.94
CA VAL A 546 9.80 -14.64 -14.66
C VAL A 546 11.16 -15.30 -14.62
N ARG A 547 12.06 -14.82 -15.48
CA ARG A 547 13.45 -15.23 -15.53
C ARG A 547 14.34 -14.12 -15.03
N LEU A 548 15.16 -14.40 -14.03
CA LEU A 548 16.24 -13.55 -13.55
C LEU A 548 17.56 -14.01 -14.16
N ILE A 549 18.32 -13.09 -14.73
CA ILE A 549 19.66 -13.29 -15.26
C ILE A 549 20.62 -12.41 -14.47
N VAL A 550 21.59 -13.01 -13.77
CA VAL A 550 22.63 -12.32 -13.00
C VAL A 550 23.98 -12.82 -13.48
N ASP A 551 24.73 -11.97 -14.18
CA ASP A 551 26.00 -12.34 -14.81
C ASP A 551 25.83 -13.61 -15.68
N ASP A 552 26.38 -14.77 -15.27
CA ASP A 552 26.24 -16.05 -15.99
C ASP A 552 25.16 -16.99 -15.41
N GLU A 553 24.46 -16.59 -14.34
CA GLU A 553 23.44 -17.39 -13.66
C GLU A 553 22.03 -17.03 -14.12
N THR A 554 21.15 -18.04 -14.17
CA THR A 554 19.74 -17.87 -14.55
C THR A 554 18.84 -18.60 -13.57
N HIS A 555 17.78 -17.91 -13.12
CA HIS A 555 16.74 -18.45 -12.25
C HIS A 555 15.38 -18.21 -12.87
N GLU A 556 14.44 -19.13 -12.70
CA GLU A 556 13.08 -19.01 -13.21
C GLU A 556 12.06 -19.29 -12.12
N GLN A 557 10.98 -18.52 -12.10
CA GLN A 557 9.84 -18.73 -11.22
C GLN A 557 8.53 -18.47 -11.99
N PRO A 558 7.47 -19.25 -11.74
CA PRO A 558 6.16 -18.98 -12.31
C PRO A 558 5.52 -17.74 -11.67
N LEU A 559 4.62 -17.08 -12.40
CA LEU A 559 3.80 -15.98 -11.91
C LEU A 559 2.37 -16.11 -12.46
N THR A 560 1.38 -16.10 -11.57
CA THR A 560 -0.03 -16.02 -11.97
C THR A 560 -0.50 -14.57 -11.91
N VAL A 561 -1.05 -14.08 -13.02
CA VAL A 561 -1.77 -12.80 -13.05
C VAL A 561 -3.26 -13.07 -12.96
N ILE A 562 -3.89 -12.59 -11.90
CA ILE A 562 -5.32 -12.81 -11.59
C ILE A 562 -6.13 -11.61 -12.07
N LYS A 563 -7.31 -11.88 -12.64
CA LYS A 563 -8.28 -10.85 -13.01
C LYS A 563 -8.73 -10.06 -11.77
N ASP A 564 -8.90 -8.74 -11.89
CA ASP A 564 -9.55 -7.92 -10.86
C ASP A 564 -10.97 -8.46 -10.56
N PRO A 565 -11.25 -8.92 -9.32
CA PRO A 565 -12.55 -9.49 -8.97
C PRO A 565 -13.69 -8.47 -8.99
N HIS A 566 -13.37 -7.17 -8.93
CA HIS A 566 -14.35 -6.08 -8.99
C HIS A 566 -14.61 -5.58 -10.41
N SER A 567 -13.82 -6.05 -11.37
CA SER A 567 -13.99 -5.67 -12.77
C SER A 567 -15.10 -6.52 -13.42
N ALA A 568 -16.07 -5.85 -14.02
CA ALA A 568 -17.24 -6.51 -14.62
C ALA A 568 -16.94 -7.24 -15.94
N GLY A 569 -15.85 -6.89 -16.62
CA GLY A 569 -15.45 -7.51 -17.89
C GLY A 569 -15.05 -8.97 -17.76
N SER A 570 -15.32 -9.79 -18.77
CA SER A 570 -14.85 -11.20 -18.81
C SER A 570 -13.40 -11.30 -19.32
N GLU A 571 -12.75 -12.45 -19.12
CA GLU A 571 -11.42 -12.70 -19.71
C GLU A 571 -11.44 -12.70 -21.26
N ALA A 572 -12.57 -13.08 -21.85
CA ALA A 572 -12.79 -12.97 -23.29
C ALA A 572 -12.84 -11.49 -23.74
N ASP A 573 -13.47 -10.62 -22.95
CA ASP A 573 -13.50 -9.17 -23.21
C ASP A 573 -12.10 -8.57 -23.12
N ILE A 574 -11.31 -8.96 -22.11
CA ILE A 574 -9.91 -8.56 -21.98
C ILE A 574 -9.09 -9.01 -23.19
N THR A 575 -9.29 -10.25 -23.65
CA THR A 575 -8.59 -10.77 -24.84
C THR A 575 -8.93 -9.95 -26.09
N ALA A 576 -10.20 -9.62 -26.30
CA ALA A 576 -10.64 -8.78 -27.42
C ALA A 576 -10.06 -7.36 -27.33
N GLN A 577 -10.02 -6.79 -26.13
CA GLN A 577 -9.40 -5.50 -25.85
C GLN A 577 -7.90 -5.50 -26.20
N VAL A 578 -7.15 -6.50 -25.72
CA VAL A 578 -5.70 -6.62 -25.99
C VAL A 578 -5.44 -6.75 -27.49
N ALA A 579 -6.22 -7.56 -28.21
CA ALA A 579 -6.10 -7.69 -29.65
C ALA A 579 -6.34 -6.36 -30.39
N PHE A 580 -7.36 -5.60 -29.96
CA PHE A 580 -7.64 -4.28 -30.52
C PHE A 580 -6.49 -3.29 -30.27
N LEU A 581 -5.99 -3.22 -29.03
CA LEU A 581 -4.89 -2.34 -28.65
C LEU A 581 -3.59 -2.66 -29.39
N LYS A 582 -3.30 -3.95 -29.62
CA LYS A 582 -2.17 -4.38 -30.46
C LYS A 582 -2.30 -3.81 -31.88
N GLY A 583 -3.48 -3.93 -32.49
CA GLY A 583 -3.75 -3.36 -33.81
C GLY A 583 -3.65 -1.82 -33.85
N VAL A 584 -4.03 -1.11 -32.78
CA VAL A 584 -3.84 0.36 -32.70
C VAL A 584 -2.35 0.72 -32.55
N ARG A 585 -1.60 -0.06 -31.75
CA ARG A 585 -0.16 0.13 -31.59
C ARG A 585 0.58 -0.08 -32.92
N GLU A 586 0.22 -1.10 -33.69
CA GLU A 586 0.76 -1.32 -35.05
C GLU A 586 0.49 -0.11 -35.97
N ASP A 587 -0.72 0.46 -35.93
CA ASP A 587 -1.05 1.67 -36.69
C ASP A 587 -0.19 2.87 -36.25
N VAL A 588 0.07 3.03 -34.94
CA VAL A 588 0.96 4.08 -34.41
C VAL A 588 2.42 3.87 -34.81
N VAL A 589 2.92 2.63 -34.83
CA VAL A 589 4.28 2.31 -35.27
C VAL A 589 4.45 2.68 -36.75
N ARG A 590 3.54 2.26 -37.62
CA ARG A 590 3.54 2.62 -39.05
C ARG A 590 3.48 4.14 -39.28
N ALA A 591 2.66 4.83 -38.48
CA ALA A 591 2.60 6.29 -38.49
C ALA A 591 3.93 6.93 -38.07
N GLY A 592 4.62 6.37 -37.06
CA GLY A 592 5.93 6.80 -36.62
C GLY A 592 7.01 6.61 -37.68
N GLU A 593 7.01 5.45 -38.35
CA GLU A 593 7.92 5.18 -39.48
C GLU A 593 7.74 6.21 -40.61
N ALA A 594 6.50 6.54 -40.98
CA ALA A 594 6.22 7.56 -41.98
C ALA A 594 6.71 8.96 -41.54
N VAL A 595 6.55 9.32 -40.27
CA VAL A 595 7.11 10.56 -39.70
C VAL A 595 8.63 10.58 -39.78
N HIS A 596 9.29 9.46 -39.46
CA HIS A 596 10.75 9.35 -39.53
C HIS A 596 11.28 9.46 -40.96
N ARG A 597 10.61 8.86 -41.95
CA ARG A 597 10.95 9.01 -43.38
C ARG A 597 10.93 10.48 -43.80
N VAL A 598 9.86 11.21 -43.45
CA VAL A 598 9.73 12.64 -43.79
C VAL A 598 10.77 13.48 -43.04
N GLU A 599 11.00 13.21 -41.75
CA GLU A 599 11.98 13.92 -40.95
C GLU A 599 13.41 13.73 -41.47
N ALA A 600 13.77 12.49 -41.85
CA ALA A 600 15.08 12.17 -42.42
C ALA A 600 15.34 12.98 -43.70
N MET A 601 14.35 13.07 -44.60
CA MET A 601 14.45 13.87 -45.82
C MET A 601 14.59 15.37 -45.51
N ARG A 602 13.80 15.90 -44.57
CA ARG A 602 13.88 17.33 -44.20
C ARG A 602 15.26 17.71 -43.62
N VAL A 603 15.83 16.85 -42.76
CA VAL A 603 17.18 17.06 -42.21
C VAL A 603 18.25 17.03 -43.31
N GLN A 604 18.13 16.10 -44.28
CA GLN A 604 19.04 16.01 -45.42
C GLN A 604 18.92 17.23 -46.34
N LEU A 605 17.70 17.67 -46.67
CA LEU A 605 17.45 18.85 -47.50
C LEU A 605 18.06 20.12 -46.88
N ALA A 606 17.82 20.34 -45.58
CA ALA A 606 18.42 21.45 -44.84
C ALA A 606 19.95 21.40 -44.83
N THR A 607 20.53 20.20 -44.87
CA THR A 607 21.98 19.99 -44.95
C THR A 607 22.51 20.29 -46.36
N VAL A 608 21.93 19.69 -47.40
CA VAL A 608 22.37 19.88 -48.80
C VAL A 608 22.25 21.34 -49.22
N LYS A 609 21.19 22.05 -48.79
CA LYS A 609 20.99 23.49 -49.05
C LYS A 609 22.15 24.36 -48.58
N ARG A 610 22.89 23.95 -47.53
CA ARG A 610 24.07 24.68 -47.03
C ARG A 610 25.32 24.53 -47.90
N PHE A 611 25.32 23.58 -48.84
CA PHE A 611 26.47 23.24 -49.68
C PHE A 611 26.32 23.67 -51.14
N THR A 612 25.25 24.40 -51.49
CA THR A 612 25.01 24.86 -52.87
C THR A 612 24.39 26.25 -52.90
N ASP A 613 24.85 27.08 -53.83
CA ASP A 613 24.26 28.40 -54.16
C ASP A 613 23.56 28.39 -55.53
N ASP A 614 23.42 27.23 -56.20
CA ASP A 614 22.72 27.12 -57.48
C ASP A 614 21.22 27.43 -57.30
N PRO A 615 20.70 28.53 -57.88
CA PRO A 615 19.31 28.95 -57.65
C PRO A 615 18.28 27.89 -58.04
N ALA A 616 18.52 27.11 -59.10
CA ALA A 616 17.59 26.09 -59.55
C ALA A 616 17.53 24.89 -58.57
N VAL A 617 18.66 24.56 -57.96
CA VAL A 617 18.73 23.50 -56.93
C VAL A 617 18.09 23.99 -55.64
N VAL A 618 18.37 25.22 -55.24
CA VAL A 618 17.80 25.82 -54.02
C VAL A 618 16.28 25.90 -54.14
N GLU A 619 15.75 26.37 -55.28
CA GLU A 619 14.30 26.43 -55.54
C GLU A 619 13.66 25.04 -55.52
N SER A 620 14.32 24.03 -56.11
CA SER A 620 13.82 22.65 -56.09
C SER A 620 13.85 22.05 -54.68
N ILE A 621 14.90 22.30 -53.88
CA ILE A 621 14.97 21.90 -52.47
C ILE A 621 13.86 22.54 -51.66
N GLU A 622 13.62 23.84 -51.83
CA GLU A 622 12.56 24.57 -51.11
C GLU A 622 11.17 24.02 -51.46
N GLY A 623 10.91 23.75 -52.74
CA GLY A 623 9.64 23.14 -53.16
C GLY A 623 9.39 21.76 -52.55
N VAL A 624 10.43 20.92 -52.47
CA VAL A 624 10.34 19.61 -51.81
C VAL A 624 10.17 19.76 -50.30
N GLU A 625 10.96 20.63 -49.66
CA GLU A 625 10.89 20.87 -48.22
C GLU A 625 9.51 21.40 -47.79
N ASP A 626 8.95 22.37 -48.51
CA ASP A 626 7.61 22.93 -48.23
C ASP A 626 6.53 21.85 -48.29
N LYS A 627 6.60 20.96 -49.29
CA LYS A 627 5.62 19.88 -49.42
C LYS A 627 5.78 18.83 -48.33
N LEU A 628 7.01 18.48 -47.97
CA LEU A 628 7.29 17.58 -46.84
C LEU A 628 6.82 18.17 -45.51
N VAL A 629 6.96 19.48 -45.30
CA VAL A 629 6.40 20.17 -44.11
C VAL A 629 4.87 20.08 -44.11
N GLU A 630 4.20 20.31 -45.23
CA GLU A 630 2.74 20.17 -45.36
C GLU A 630 2.30 18.75 -45.01
N MET A 631 2.96 17.74 -45.59
CA MET A 631 2.67 16.33 -45.32
C MET A 631 2.96 15.97 -43.86
N GLN A 632 4.05 16.46 -43.27
CA GLN A 632 4.35 16.15 -41.88
C GLN A 632 3.32 16.77 -40.92
N MET A 633 2.81 17.96 -41.23
CA MET A 633 1.75 18.64 -40.47
C MET A 633 0.43 17.83 -40.43
N GLU A 634 0.18 16.95 -41.40
CA GLU A 634 -0.97 16.03 -41.37
C GLU A 634 -0.80 14.93 -40.30
N MET A 635 0.45 14.52 -40.04
CA MET A 635 0.80 13.49 -39.06
C MET A 635 1.08 14.05 -37.68
N VAL A 636 1.84 15.14 -37.59
CA VAL A 636 2.35 15.77 -36.37
C VAL A 636 2.37 17.28 -36.54
N ASP A 637 1.79 18.03 -35.59
CA ASP A 637 1.81 19.49 -35.65
C ASP A 637 3.18 20.02 -35.22
N LEU A 638 3.98 20.43 -36.20
CA LEU A 638 5.35 20.90 -36.03
C LEU A 638 5.46 22.20 -35.22
N ARG A 639 4.36 22.93 -35.00
CA ARG A 639 4.34 24.13 -34.15
C ARG A 639 4.31 23.80 -32.66
N LEU A 640 3.89 22.59 -32.32
CA LEU A 640 3.80 22.17 -30.93
C LEU A 640 5.19 21.93 -30.36
N THR A 641 5.45 22.62 -29.25
CA THR A 641 6.68 22.52 -28.47
C THR A 641 6.66 21.32 -27.54
N GLY A 642 5.47 20.78 -27.25
CA GLY A 642 5.25 19.73 -26.27
C GLY A 642 5.23 20.25 -24.84
N GLN A 643 5.13 21.58 -24.65
CA GLN A 643 5.18 22.24 -23.35
C GLN A 643 3.87 22.99 -23.05
N GLY A 644 3.39 22.85 -21.81
CA GLY A 644 2.18 23.53 -21.34
C GLY A 644 0.90 23.05 -22.03
N GLN A 645 0.03 24.00 -22.38
CA GLN A 645 -1.24 23.74 -23.08
C GLN A 645 -1.20 24.23 -24.54
N ASP A 646 -0.07 24.06 -25.25
CA ASP A 646 0.01 24.43 -26.66
C ASP A 646 -0.85 23.51 -27.56
N GLY A 647 -1.03 22.24 -27.18
CA GLY A 647 -1.83 21.24 -27.90
C GLY A 647 -3.34 21.50 -27.97
N VAL A 648 -3.90 22.50 -27.27
CA VAL A 648 -5.33 22.87 -27.39
C VAL A 648 -5.57 23.98 -28.42
N ARG A 649 -4.52 24.55 -29.02
CA ARG A 649 -4.61 25.70 -29.93
C ARG A 649 -5.03 25.32 -31.35
N PHE A 650 -4.78 24.06 -31.73
CA PHE A 650 -4.92 23.57 -33.10
C PHE A 650 -5.67 22.23 -33.12
N GLY A 651 -6.15 21.81 -34.29
CA GLY A 651 -6.78 20.50 -34.46
C GLY A 651 -5.77 19.37 -34.36
N ALA A 652 -6.18 18.24 -33.77
CA ALA A 652 -5.31 17.06 -33.61
C ALA A 652 -4.94 16.43 -34.97
N PRO A 653 -3.64 16.26 -35.27
CA PRO A 653 -3.18 15.54 -36.45
C PRO A 653 -3.34 14.02 -36.29
N LEU A 654 -3.04 13.24 -37.35
CA LEU A 654 -3.37 11.81 -37.40
C LEU A 654 -2.69 11.00 -36.28
N LEU A 655 -1.42 11.27 -35.95
CA LEU A 655 -0.71 10.53 -34.91
C LEU A 655 -1.38 10.71 -33.53
N GLN A 656 -1.79 11.95 -33.20
CA GLN A 656 -2.49 12.25 -31.95
C GLN A 656 -3.87 11.57 -31.91
N LYS A 657 -4.58 11.50 -33.05
CA LYS A 657 -5.88 10.80 -33.14
C LYS A 657 -5.72 9.30 -32.91
N LEU A 658 -4.73 8.66 -33.52
CA LEU A 658 -4.42 7.24 -33.30
C LEU A 658 -4.09 6.95 -31.82
N GLY A 659 -3.24 7.78 -31.21
CA GLY A 659 -2.89 7.66 -29.79
C GLY A 659 -4.03 7.96 -28.81
N TYR A 660 -5.07 8.69 -29.25
CA TYR A 660 -6.25 8.96 -28.42
C TYR A 660 -7.14 7.73 -28.28
N VAL A 661 -7.31 6.95 -29.36
CA VAL A 661 -8.14 5.73 -29.37
C VAL A 661 -7.64 4.71 -28.35
N SER A 662 -6.33 4.51 -28.21
CA SER A 662 -5.77 3.56 -27.22
C SER A 662 -6.05 3.98 -25.78
N GLY A 663 -6.14 5.29 -25.52
CA GLY A 663 -6.39 5.83 -24.17
C GLY A 663 -7.77 5.48 -23.63
N GLY A 664 -8.81 5.63 -24.44
CA GLY A 664 -10.20 5.41 -24.01
C GLY A 664 -10.49 3.96 -23.61
N ILE A 665 -9.88 3.01 -24.31
CA ILE A 665 -10.13 1.57 -24.12
C ILE A 665 -9.41 1.02 -22.90
N SER A 666 -8.20 1.52 -22.62
CA SER A 666 -7.30 0.94 -21.62
C SER A 666 -7.76 1.05 -20.15
N VAL A 667 -8.88 1.74 -19.86
CA VAL A 667 -9.29 2.11 -18.49
C VAL A 667 -10.10 1.02 -17.75
N ALA A 668 -10.75 0.10 -18.45
CA ALA A 668 -11.60 -0.95 -17.87
C ALA A 668 -11.52 -2.24 -18.71
N ASP A 669 -12.08 -3.36 -18.23
CA ASP A 669 -11.98 -4.68 -18.90
C ASP A 669 -13.08 -4.98 -19.92
N PHE A 670 -13.49 -3.99 -20.70
CA PHE A 670 -14.52 -4.19 -21.72
C PHE A 670 -13.91 -4.35 -23.11
N PRO A 671 -14.59 -5.06 -24.03
CA PRO A 671 -14.17 -5.09 -25.42
C PRO A 671 -14.29 -3.68 -26.02
N PRO A 672 -13.59 -3.38 -27.13
CA PRO A 672 -13.78 -2.10 -27.81
C PRO A 672 -15.24 -1.90 -28.19
N THR A 673 -15.72 -0.67 -28.03
CA THR A 673 -17.04 -0.26 -28.52
C THR A 673 -17.09 -0.30 -30.05
N ASN A 674 -18.30 -0.37 -30.60
CA ASN A 674 -18.49 -0.32 -32.05
C ASN A 674 -17.88 0.97 -32.66
N GLN A 675 -18.05 2.11 -31.97
CA GLN A 675 -17.53 3.39 -32.43
C GLN A 675 -16.00 3.44 -32.40
N GLU A 676 -15.35 2.83 -31.41
CA GLU A 676 -13.89 2.70 -31.42
C GLU A 676 -13.41 1.84 -32.60
N GLY A 677 -14.14 0.77 -32.93
CA GLY A 677 -13.93 -0.01 -34.15
C GLY A 677 -14.04 0.81 -35.43
N GLU A 678 -15.15 1.55 -35.60
CA GLU A 678 -15.38 2.43 -36.75
C GLU A 678 -14.30 3.52 -36.87
N VAL A 679 -13.92 4.15 -35.76
CA VAL A 679 -12.86 5.17 -35.73
C VAL A 679 -11.50 4.56 -36.07
N LYS A 680 -11.16 3.37 -35.58
CA LYS A 680 -9.91 2.70 -35.96
C LYS A 680 -9.86 2.45 -37.46
N VAL A 681 -10.94 1.97 -38.07
CA VAL A 681 -11.02 1.75 -39.53
C VAL A 681 -10.84 3.07 -40.29
N LEU A 682 -11.51 4.14 -39.84
CA LEU A 682 -11.35 5.47 -40.44
C LEU A 682 -9.91 5.97 -40.38
N LEU A 683 -9.28 5.93 -39.21
CA LEU A 683 -7.92 6.45 -39.00
C LEU A 683 -6.86 5.60 -39.71
N ASN A 684 -7.03 4.27 -39.74
CA ASN A 684 -6.17 3.38 -40.53
C ASN A 684 -6.31 3.67 -42.04
N GLY A 685 -7.52 3.95 -42.52
CA GLY A 685 -7.75 4.38 -43.91
C GLY A 685 -6.98 5.66 -44.26
N MET A 686 -7.08 6.68 -43.40
CA MET A 686 -6.31 7.93 -43.56
C MET A 686 -4.80 7.70 -43.54
N LEU A 687 -4.31 6.79 -42.68
CA LEU A 687 -2.89 6.44 -42.62
C LEU A 687 -2.42 5.76 -43.90
N ASN A 688 -3.21 4.84 -44.45
CA ASN A 688 -2.87 4.15 -45.70
C ASN A 688 -2.82 5.14 -46.88
N GLU A 689 -3.81 6.04 -47.00
CA GLU A 689 -3.82 7.09 -48.03
C GLU A 689 -2.62 8.03 -47.89
N TYR A 690 -2.24 8.40 -46.67
CA TYR A 690 -1.05 9.21 -46.42
C TYR A 690 0.24 8.51 -46.87
N ILE A 691 0.41 7.24 -46.50
CA ILE A 691 1.60 6.46 -46.87
C ILE A 691 1.68 6.30 -48.39
N GLU A 692 0.58 5.99 -49.06
CA GLU A 692 0.53 5.90 -50.53
C GLU A 692 0.94 7.21 -51.21
N ARG A 693 0.42 8.35 -50.73
CA ARG A 693 0.82 9.68 -51.21
C ARG A 693 2.30 9.98 -50.95
N LEU A 694 2.83 9.56 -49.81
CA LEU A 694 4.25 9.73 -49.48
C LEU A 694 5.13 8.88 -50.40
N ASP A 695 4.74 7.64 -50.67
CA ASP A 695 5.48 6.74 -51.55
C ASP A 695 5.51 7.27 -52.99
N GLU A 696 4.39 7.77 -53.51
CA GLU A 696 4.31 8.44 -54.81
C GLU A 696 5.19 9.70 -54.86
N TYR A 697 5.11 10.55 -53.82
CA TYR A 697 5.92 11.77 -53.76
C TYR A 697 7.43 11.50 -53.71
N VAL A 698 7.82 10.43 -53.02
CA VAL A 698 9.23 9.99 -52.96
C VAL A 698 9.68 9.40 -54.31
N SER A 699 8.83 8.62 -54.98
CA SER A 699 9.19 7.99 -56.27
C SER A 699 9.34 9.00 -57.41
N ASP A 700 8.60 10.09 -57.33
CA ASP A 700 8.46 11.05 -58.43
C ASP A 700 9.30 12.31 -58.13
N GLU A 701 8.84 13.18 -57.24
CA GLU A 701 9.43 14.50 -57.00
C GLU A 701 10.79 14.43 -56.29
N VAL A 702 10.91 13.61 -55.24
CA VAL A 702 12.21 13.44 -54.53
C VAL A 702 13.23 12.79 -55.46
N ASN A 703 12.80 11.86 -56.32
CA ASN A 703 13.66 11.22 -57.30
C ASN A 703 14.10 12.20 -58.41
N GLU A 704 13.21 13.09 -58.87
CA GLU A 704 13.57 14.15 -59.81
C GLU A 704 14.62 15.10 -59.21
N LEU A 705 14.42 15.54 -57.96
CA LEU A 705 15.43 16.30 -57.23
C LEU A 705 16.75 15.51 -57.12
N ASN A 706 16.70 14.22 -56.82
CA ASN A 706 17.89 13.37 -56.74
C ASN A 706 18.63 13.25 -58.07
N GLN A 707 17.94 13.20 -59.21
CA GLN A 707 18.58 13.27 -60.53
C GLN A 707 19.30 14.60 -60.73
N MET A 708 18.68 15.71 -60.29
CA MET A 708 19.26 17.05 -60.35
C MET A 708 20.50 17.19 -59.45
N LEU A 709 20.45 16.65 -58.24
CA LEU A 709 21.55 16.64 -57.27
C LEU A 709 22.73 15.80 -57.77
N ARG A 710 22.47 14.59 -58.30
CA ARG A 710 23.49 13.73 -58.90
C ARG A 710 24.21 14.42 -60.06
N ALA A 711 23.47 15.11 -60.94
CA ALA A 711 24.05 15.83 -62.07
C ALA A 711 25.02 16.94 -61.64
N ARG A 712 24.94 17.40 -60.40
CA ARG A 712 25.78 18.46 -59.82
C ARG A 712 26.81 17.95 -58.81
N GLY A 713 26.92 16.64 -58.63
CA GLY A 713 27.84 16.03 -57.66
C GLY A 713 27.47 16.32 -56.20
N LEU A 714 26.20 16.64 -55.92
CA LEU A 714 25.68 16.83 -54.56
C LEU A 714 25.15 15.49 -54.01
N VAL A 715 25.08 15.41 -52.68
CA VAL A 715 24.53 14.24 -51.97
C VAL A 715 23.03 14.13 -52.28
N ILE A 716 22.57 12.92 -52.57
CA ILE A 716 21.14 12.63 -52.81
C ILE A 716 20.38 12.53 -51.49
N ILE A 717 19.08 12.76 -51.56
CA ILE A 717 18.13 12.62 -50.47
C ILE A 717 17.60 11.18 -50.44
N SER A 718 17.63 10.55 -49.28
CA SER A 718 17.02 9.25 -49.02
C SER A 718 15.92 9.38 -47.98
N ASP A 719 14.85 8.60 -48.14
CA ASP A 719 13.80 8.43 -47.13
C ASP A 719 14.13 7.34 -46.10
N SER A 720 15.29 6.67 -46.22
CA SER A 720 15.74 5.73 -45.20
C SER A 720 16.11 6.46 -43.91
N PRO A 721 15.62 6.00 -42.75
CA PRO A 721 16.00 6.56 -41.44
C PRO A 721 17.40 6.11 -40.98
N ASP A 722 18.07 5.21 -41.70
CA ASP A 722 19.45 4.81 -41.38
C ASP A 722 20.42 6.00 -41.57
N ARG A 723 21.07 6.39 -40.47
CA ARG A 723 22.00 7.52 -40.35
C ARG A 723 23.20 7.45 -41.29
#